data_AF-A0A132C7Z7-F1
#
_entry.id   AF-A0A132C7Z7-F1
#
_cell.length_a   1.000
_cell.length_b   1.000
_cell.length_c   1.000
_cell.angle_alpha   90.00
_cell.angle_beta   90.00
_cell.angle_gamma   90.00
#
_symmetry.space_group_name_H-M   'P 1'
#
loop_
_entity.id
_entity.type
_entity.pdbx_description
1 polymer ?
#
loop_
_entity_poly.entity_id
_entity_poly.type
_entity_poly.pdbx_seq_one_letter_code
_entity_poly.pdbx_strand_id
1 'polypeptide(L)'
;MATYKIHPGIGIARLGNSDTEFYLAPETPAGLPLACDDAGNQRFDSDGVGPLFVTNFRDARGLIKRQAARFQVFVYDDDSPQGRPLKIGEPIEGGGNHGTLKEIVWRVHLANKKACWYRFDATLGEHGYSPRHPRRNPHVVDRSRLIIDPGPRTVEHNRRRATFDRSGGEGRYAATFPPPLVPQSIDTLGELRLDDAQRLLVLGGHGCSGSERSGPGEPHIEDYANNDGWYDDVSDGPVMARLVMDSKQVERTRFIDVEYPAWVIVGYPRYVPEILDMVTMDEVLHDLFLRKFATDTRVYGRLGTFKDPERVDFRNEAQLRQWRDSGRLTWNDACRPDFYRDVWTILYRADQYRYLCDILAQSNFPHDQQQRGLFDPDKLSVVPGSSAARAQAQDPEKSSAPHFARRLDFLGAMPGRAASAQDDPYGPLRQYLFGLLRLAGEENEFKIEDRVSSRIHNLPLMPLLCGDNPLTNHAPSKFLRLTDHMLFILKQWANGCFDNELDDGRLARPPYTPYRPYSTALPATGRELDRGVLSNVLGGAFCPGGEAGWIMRNPAIYWEPYRIKADRSLSDFAVSAAQQNTGIGGIEADYTFNVDRPLSQDSDFAKGLQPGDITKYSALPWQADFNECTTNKIDVTYADWNVNYPDSENDDELRRNTQTWATLWWPAHRPLQYWERSAAGEENHAYAWTNWSGGVPQTLAGDLKMVTEWARLGFIIRNPFLPPSSDDSAPTSLYVYVSLESQQR
;
A
#
# COMPACT_ATOMS: atom_id res chain seq x y z
N MET A 1 7.68 -24.67 21.05
CA MET A 1 6.86 -23.84 21.96
C MET A 1 6.06 -22.89 21.10
N ALA A 2 4.77 -22.79 21.35
CA ALA A 2 3.88 -21.97 20.54
C ALA A 2 4.28 -20.48 20.59
N THR A 3 4.16 -19.79 19.46
CA THR A 3 4.32 -18.34 19.34
C THR A 3 3.02 -17.74 18.80
N TYR A 4 2.57 -16.63 19.38
CA TYR A 4 1.35 -15.95 18.94
C TYR A 4 1.68 -14.64 18.24
N LYS A 5 1.03 -14.35 17.12
CA LYS A 5 1.22 -13.09 16.40
C LYS A 5 -0.11 -12.50 15.96
N ILE A 6 -0.24 -11.17 16.00
CA ILE A 6 -1.40 -10.48 15.44
C ILE A 6 -1.19 -10.32 13.93
N HIS A 7 -2.21 -10.67 13.13
CA HIS A 7 -2.25 -10.41 11.69
C HIS A 7 -3.54 -9.67 11.28
N PRO A 8 -3.48 -8.81 10.24
CA PRO A 8 -2.26 -8.41 9.54
C PRO A 8 -1.31 -7.65 10.47
N GLY A 9 0.01 -7.75 10.23
CA GLY A 9 1.01 -7.03 11.01
C GLY A 9 0.89 -5.52 10.88
N ILE A 10 0.35 -5.06 9.75
CA ILE A 10 0.01 -3.68 9.46
C ILE A 10 -1.38 -3.70 8.81
N GLY A 11 -2.42 -3.32 9.56
CA GLY A 11 -3.79 -3.25 9.08
C GLY A 11 -4.13 -1.88 8.51
N ILE A 12 -5.05 -1.86 7.54
CA ILE A 12 -5.43 -0.65 6.80
C ILE A 12 -6.92 -0.39 6.98
N ALA A 13 -7.23 0.62 7.78
CA ALA A 13 -8.57 1.18 7.89
C ALA A 13 -8.69 2.38 6.94
N ARG A 14 -9.91 2.71 6.53
CA ARG A 14 -10.15 3.89 5.68
C ARG A 14 -11.31 4.72 6.16
N LEU A 15 -11.13 6.03 6.03
CA LEU A 15 -12.11 7.06 6.37
C LEU A 15 -13.42 6.86 5.58
N GLY A 16 -14.52 7.35 6.15
CA GLY A 16 -15.85 7.31 5.54
C GLY A 16 -16.84 8.10 6.38
N ASN A 17 -17.68 8.91 5.74
CA ASN A 17 -18.58 9.83 6.44
C ASN A 17 -19.91 9.20 6.88
N SER A 18 -20.12 7.89 6.67
CA SER A 18 -21.24 7.16 7.29
C SER A 18 -20.98 6.92 8.77
N ASP A 19 -21.94 7.29 9.61
CA ASP A 19 -21.96 7.05 11.06
C ASP A 19 -22.56 5.67 11.43
N THR A 20 -23.29 5.04 10.50
CA THR A 20 -24.04 3.80 10.75
C THR A 20 -23.46 2.57 10.07
N GLU A 21 -22.86 2.70 8.88
CA GLU A 21 -22.46 1.55 8.07
C GLU A 21 -20.96 1.51 7.79
N PHE A 22 -20.42 0.30 7.69
CA PHE A 22 -19.03 0.01 7.38
C PHE A 22 -18.90 -1.33 6.65
N TYR A 23 -17.70 -1.63 6.15
CA TYR A 23 -17.33 -2.93 5.59
C TYR A 23 -15.94 -3.34 6.05
N LEU A 24 -15.56 -4.61 5.85
CA LEU A 24 -14.23 -5.11 6.21
C LEU A 24 -13.24 -4.85 5.07
N ALA A 25 -12.00 -4.52 5.42
CA ALA A 25 -10.91 -4.34 4.46
C ALA A 25 -10.69 -5.59 3.57
N PRO A 26 -10.27 -5.40 2.31
CA PRO A 26 -9.85 -6.52 1.47
C PRO A 26 -8.61 -7.21 2.04
N GLU A 27 -8.59 -8.53 1.95
CA GLU A 27 -7.51 -9.39 2.44
C GLU A 27 -6.70 -10.04 1.30
N THR A 28 -6.99 -9.68 0.05
CA THR A 28 -6.30 -10.15 -1.15
C THR A 28 -5.87 -8.96 -2.03
N PRO A 29 -4.82 -9.11 -2.87
CA PRO A 29 -4.43 -8.07 -3.81
C PRO A 29 -5.56 -7.73 -4.79
N ALA A 30 -5.79 -6.44 -5.03
CA ALA A 30 -6.86 -5.93 -5.89
C ALA A 30 -8.26 -6.45 -5.47
N GLY A 31 -8.43 -6.76 -4.18
CA GLY A 31 -9.66 -7.32 -3.65
C GLY A 31 -10.72 -6.25 -3.43
N LEU A 32 -11.98 -6.61 -3.68
CA LEU A 32 -13.10 -5.84 -3.16
C LEU A 32 -13.18 -6.00 -1.64
N PRO A 33 -13.65 -4.96 -0.91
CA PRO A 33 -13.93 -5.11 0.51
C PRO A 33 -14.99 -6.16 0.79
N LEU A 34 -14.96 -6.75 2.00
CA LEU A 34 -15.88 -7.81 2.39
C LEU A 34 -17.09 -7.23 3.10
N ALA A 35 -18.29 -7.67 2.73
CA ALA A 35 -19.52 -7.28 3.40
C ALA A 35 -19.58 -7.87 4.82
N CYS A 36 -20.15 -7.12 5.75
CA CYS A 36 -20.39 -7.58 7.11
C CYS A 36 -21.78 -7.17 7.62
N ASP A 37 -22.20 -7.77 8.74
CA ASP A 37 -23.32 -7.27 9.52
C ASP A 37 -22.91 -6.11 10.46
N ASP A 38 -23.87 -5.59 11.23
CA ASP A 38 -23.67 -4.45 12.15
C ASP A 38 -22.69 -4.77 13.29
N ALA A 39 -22.53 -6.05 13.63
CA ALA A 39 -21.55 -6.54 14.60
C ALA A 39 -20.15 -6.73 13.98
N GLY A 40 -20.04 -6.60 12.65
CA GLY A 40 -18.81 -6.77 11.90
C GLY A 40 -18.49 -8.22 11.55
N ASN A 41 -19.46 -9.13 11.66
CA ASN A 41 -19.31 -10.50 11.18
C ASN A 41 -19.38 -10.52 9.65
N GLN A 42 -18.40 -11.16 9.03
CA GLN A 42 -18.34 -11.31 7.58
C GLN A 42 -19.57 -12.06 7.04
N ARG A 43 -20.14 -11.53 5.96
CA ARG A 43 -21.22 -12.19 5.20
C ARG A 43 -20.62 -13.08 4.10
N PHE A 44 -21.36 -14.13 3.78
CA PHE A 44 -20.99 -15.11 2.77
C PHE A 44 -21.98 -15.07 1.61
N ASP A 45 -21.58 -15.59 0.47
CA ASP A 45 -22.41 -15.76 -0.73
C ASP A 45 -23.58 -16.74 -0.49
N SER A 46 -24.41 -16.95 -1.52
CA SER A 46 -25.58 -17.83 -1.45
C SER A 46 -25.24 -19.28 -1.13
N ASP A 47 -24.03 -19.71 -1.46
CA ASP A 47 -23.55 -21.07 -1.23
C ASP A 47 -22.98 -21.23 0.19
N GLY A 48 -22.80 -20.11 0.91
CA GLY A 48 -22.29 -20.06 2.28
C GLY A 48 -20.80 -20.38 2.39
N VAL A 49 -20.08 -20.40 1.25
CA VAL A 49 -18.66 -20.79 1.19
C VAL A 49 -17.77 -19.59 0.88
N GLY A 50 -18.12 -18.79 -0.13
CA GLY A 50 -17.32 -17.64 -0.55
C GLY A 50 -17.69 -16.36 0.22
N PRO A 51 -16.74 -15.42 0.39
CA PRO A 51 -17.05 -14.11 0.94
C PRO A 51 -18.05 -13.34 0.04
N LEU A 52 -18.98 -12.64 0.66
CA LEU A 52 -19.78 -11.64 -0.05
C LEU A 52 -18.98 -10.34 -0.15
N PHE A 53 -18.77 -9.84 -1.37
CA PHE A 53 -18.03 -8.62 -1.64
C PHE A 53 -18.93 -7.38 -1.70
N VAL A 54 -18.37 -6.23 -1.34
CA VAL A 54 -19.04 -4.93 -1.41
C VAL A 54 -18.97 -4.37 -2.83
N THR A 55 -20.13 -4.07 -3.41
CA THR A 55 -20.26 -3.36 -4.69
C THR A 55 -20.94 -2.00 -4.58
N ASN A 56 -21.40 -1.63 -3.38
CA ASN A 56 -21.94 -0.32 -3.04
C ASN A 56 -21.22 0.20 -1.80
N PHE A 57 -20.44 1.26 -1.97
CA PHE A 57 -19.56 1.84 -0.96
C PHE A 57 -20.28 2.90 -0.13
N ARG A 58 -21.55 3.18 -0.42
CA ARG A 58 -22.37 4.19 0.25
C ARG A 58 -23.54 3.60 1.00
N ASP A 59 -23.87 4.21 2.13
CA ASP A 59 -25.08 3.92 2.89
C ASP A 59 -26.34 4.44 2.16
N ALA A 60 -27.52 4.16 2.74
CA ALA A 60 -28.79 4.57 2.16
C ALA A 60 -28.97 6.11 2.03
N ARG A 61 -28.17 6.92 2.74
CA ARG A 61 -28.15 8.39 2.62
C ARG A 61 -27.10 8.88 1.61
N GLY A 62 -26.35 7.98 0.98
CA GLY A 62 -25.29 8.33 0.05
C GLY A 62 -23.95 8.65 0.72
N LEU A 63 -23.78 8.41 2.03
CA LEU A 63 -22.52 8.64 2.74
C LEU A 63 -21.59 7.44 2.57
N ILE A 64 -20.30 7.68 2.37
CA ILE A 64 -19.27 6.65 2.22
C ILE A 64 -19.15 5.84 3.51
N LYS A 65 -19.31 4.53 3.38
CA LYS A 65 -19.08 3.55 4.45
C LYS A 65 -17.59 3.50 4.80
N ARG A 66 -17.30 3.41 6.10
CA ARG A 66 -15.91 3.25 6.58
C ARG A 66 -15.37 1.86 6.24
N GLN A 67 -14.07 1.75 5.99
CA GLN A 67 -13.38 0.46 5.89
C GLN A 67 -12.75 0.09 7.23
N ALA A 68 -13.15 -1.04 7.80
CA ALA A 68 -12.60 -1.58 9.04
C ALA A 68 -11.38 -2.48 8.77
N ALA A 69 -10.26 -2.20 9.42
CA ALA A 69 -9.14 -3.12 9.48
C ALA A 69 -9.46 -4.27 10.44
N ARG A 70 -9.48 -5.51 9.95
CA ARG A 70 -9.72 -6.71 10.76
C ARG A 70 -8.39 -7.30 11.22
N PHE A 71 -8.28 -7.60 12.52
CA PHE A 71 -7.13 -8.24 13.14
C PHE A 71 -7.52 -9.53 13.85
N GLN A 72 -6.63 -10.52 13.77
CA GLN A 72 -6.77 -11.81 14.43
C GLN A 72 -5.43 -12.30 14.96
N VAL A 73 -5.45 -13.08 16.05
CA VAL A 73 -4.26 -13.76 16.57
C VAL A 73 -4.05 -15.06 15.80
N PHE A 74 -2.83 -15.30 15.36
CA PHE A 74 -2.35 -16.54 14.76
C PHE A 74 -1.43 -17.26 15.74
N VAL A 75 -1.46 -18.59 15.72
CA VAL A 75 -0.54 -19.46 16.46
C VAL A 75 0.44 -20.12 15.48
N TYR A 76 1.71 -20.11 15.87
CA TYR A 76 2.83 -20.75 15.18
C TYR A 76 3.42 -21.80 16.12
N ASP A 77 3.42 -23.06 15.68
CA ASP A 77 3.93 -24.22 16.41
C ASP A 77 4.47 -25.27 15.42
N ASP A 78 4.87 -26.43 15.92
CA ASP A 78 5.45 -27.49 15.09
C ASP A 78 4.44 -28.06 14.07
N ASP A 79 3.14 -28.01 14.38
CA ASP A 79 2.06 -28.47 13.50
C ASP A 79 1.65 -27.39 12.47
N SER A 80 1.84 -26.12 12.82
CA SER A 80 1.47 -24.95 12.03
C SER A 80 2.64 -23.98 11.86
N PRO A 81 3.75 -24.38 11.20
CA PRO A 81 4.96 -23.56 11.11
C PRO A 81 4.77 -22.28 10.28
N GLN A 82 3.79 -22.26 9.38
CA GLN A 82 3.39 -21.08 8.59
C GLN A 82 2.35 -20.21 9.30
N GLY A 83 1.93 -20.62 10.49
CA GLY A 83 0.90 -19.96 11.28
C GLY A 83 -0.51 -20.29 10.80
N ARG A 84 -1.43 -20.41 11.76
CA ARG A 84 -2.87 -20.52 11.49
C ARG A 84 -3.66 -19.62 12.43
N PRO A 85 -4.89 -19.21 12.07
CA PRO A 85 -5.72 -18.44 12.97
C PRO A 85 -6.01 -19.21 14.28
N LEU A 86 -5.80 -18.56 15.42
CA LEU A 86 -6.13 -19.06 16.76
C LEU A 86 -7.63 -18.92 17.01
N LYS A 87 -8.25 -19.93 17.64
CA LYS A 87 -9.70 -19.94 17.93
C LYS A 87 -9.97 -20.02 19.43
N ILE A 88 -11.05 -19.37 19.87
CA ILE A 88 -11.56 -19.51 21.23
C ILE A 88 -11.83 -20.98 21.54
N GLY A 89 -11.43 -21.44 22.72
CA GLY A 89 -11.55 -22.84 23.15
C GLY A 89 -10.34 -23.73 22.82
N GLU A 90 -9.35 -23.24 22.08
CA GLU A 90 -8.11 -23.97 21.80
C GLU A 90 -7.12 -23.92 22.99
N PRO A 91 -6.24 -24.92 23.13
CA PRO A 91 -5.16 -24.87 24.12
C PRO A 91 -4.14 -23.77 23.76
N ILE A 92 -3.68 -23.04 24.77
CA ILE A 92 -2.60 -22.06 24.65
C ILE A 92 -1.57 -22.23 25.77
N GLU A 93 -0.32 -21.83 25.49
CA GLU A 93 0.80 -21.91 26.41
C GLU A 93 1.76 -20.72 26.27
N GLY A 94 2.44 -20.32 27.34
CA GLY A 94 3.40 -19.21 27.31
C GLY A 94 3.64 -18.60 28.69
N GLY A 95 4.85 -18.05 28.89
CA GLY A 95 5.24 -17.48 30.19
C GLY A 95 5.16 -18.47 31.36
N GLY A 96 5.32 -19.78 31.09
CA GLY A 96 5.17 -20.85 32.07
C GLY A 96 3.72 -21.26 32.38
N ASN A 97 2.72 -20.64 31.72
CA ASN A 97 1.31 -20.98 31.87
C ASN A 97 0.83 -21.85 30.71
N HIS A 98 -0.19 -22.67 30.96
CA HIS A 98 -0.95 -23.38 29.93
C HIS A 98 -2.41 -23.51 30.34
N GLY A 99 -3.31 -23.54 29.36
CA GLY A 99 -4.75 -23.56 29.60
C GLY A 99 -5.57 -23.52 28.32
N THR A 100 -6.87 -23.34 28.46
CA THR A 100 -7.80 -23.20 27.33
C THR A 100 -8.13 -21.73 27.11
N LEU A 101 -7.93 -21.21 25.90
CA LEU A 101 -8.27 -19.83 25.52
C LEU A 101 -9.77 -19.58 25.74
N LYS A 102 -10.09 -18.53 26.49
CA LYS A 102 -11.46 -18.09 26.75
C LYS A 102 -11.80 -16.78 26.09
N GLU A 103 -10.83 -15.87 26.06
CA GLU A 103 -11.05 -14.50 25.65
C GLU A 103 -9.77 -13.88 25.12
N ILE A 104 -9.93 -12.96 24.16
CA ILE A 104 -8.88 -12.09 23.66
C ILE A 104 -9.24 -10.66 24.02
N VAL A 105 -8.40 -10.03 24.84
CA VAL A 105 -8.49 -8.61 25.18
C VAL A 105 -7.62 -7.84 24.21
N TRP A 106 -8.20 -6.87 23.50
CA TRP A 106 -7.50 -6.06 22.51
C TRP A 106 -7.30 -4.64 23.01
N ARG A 107 -6.13 -4.06 22.75
CA ARG A 107 -5.78 -2.67 23.08
C ARG A 107 -5.21 -1.97 21.85
N VAL A 108 -5.71 -0.77 21.55
CA VAL A 108 -5.26 0.04 20.42
C VAL A 108 -5.08 1.49 20.86
N HIS A 109 -4.03 2.17 20.40
CA HIS A 109 -3.79 3.59 20.71
C HIS A 109 -3.57 4.37 19.42
N LEU A 110 -4.60 5.09 18.94
CA LEU A 110 -4.50 5.94 17.76
C LEU A 110 -4.10 7.37 18.14
N ALA A 111 -3.32 8.03 17.30
CA ALA A 111 -3.10 9.48 17.38
C ALA A 111 -2.86 10.10 16.00
N ASN A 112 -2.98 11.42 15.91
CA ASN A 112 -2.56 12.23 14.76
C ASN A 112 -1.53 13.27 15.21
N LYS A 113 -0.34 13.23 14.63
CA LYS A 113 0.77 14.14 14.92
C LYS A 113 1.09 15.11 13.78
N LYS A 114 0.29 15.15 12.71
CA LYS A 114 0.59 15.94 11.50
C LYS A 114 0.78 17.43 11.80
N ALA A 115 -0.09 18.04 12.62
CA ALA A 115 -0.06 19.47 12.93
C ALA A 115 1.15 19.85 13.79
N CYS A 116 1.67 18.91 14.58
CA CYS A 116 2.84 19.10 15.44
C CYS A 116 4.17 18.72 14.75
N TRP A 117 4.15 18.28 13.50
CA TRP A 117 5.35 17.78 12.83
C TRP A 117 6.05 18.84 11.98
N TYR A 118 7.09 18.40 11.26
CA TYR A 118 7.83 19.19 10.30
C TYR A 118 7.00 19.48 9.04
N ARG A 119 7.32 20.56 8.34
CA ARG A 119 6.79 20.82 7.00
C ARG A 119 7.30 19.74 6.05
N PHE A 120 6.42 19.15 5.26
CA PHE A 120 6.79 18.23 4.20
C PHE A 120 7.49 19.00 3.07
N ASP A 121 8.63 18.50 2.61
CA ASP A 121 9.42 19.10 1.52
C ASP A 121 10.08 17.98 0.71
N ALA A 122 9.25 17.32 -0.11
CA ALA A 122 9.62 16.18 -0.94
C ALA A 122 10.42 15.10 -0.19
N THR A 123 11.68 14.87 -0.57
CA THR A 123 12.55 13.85 0.05
C THR A 123 13.32 14.36 1.27
N LEU A 124 13.24 15.67 1.59
CA LEU A 124 13.85 16.18 2.81
C LEU A 124 13.15 15.57 4.03
N GLY A 125 13.95 14.92 4.87
CA GLY A 125 13.47 14.20 6.03
C GLY A 125 13.51 12.69 5.89
N GLU A 126 13.69 12.12 4.67
CA GLU A 126 13.67 10.67 4.46
C GLU A 126 14.66 9.91 5.36
N HIS A 127 15.76 10.57 5.70
CA HIS A 127 16.81 10.08 6.59
C HIS A 127 16.88 10.82 7.93
N GLY A 128 15.77 11.44 8.34
CA GLY A 128 15.64 12.30 9.50
C GLY A 128 15.65 13.78 9.14
N TYR A 129 14.84 14.56 9.85
CA TYR A 129 14.81 16.02 9.70
C TYR A 129 15.95 16.67 10.48
N SER A 130 16.54 17.71 9.89
CA SER A 130 17.44 18.62 10.62
C SER A 130 16.69 19.31 11.77
N PRO A 131 17.33 19.58 12.92
CA PRO A 131 16.73 20.38 13.98
C PRO A 131 16.30 21.79 13.53
N ARG A 132 16.87 22.30 12.43
CA ARG A 132 16.50 23.60 11.84
C ARG A 132 15.40 23.50 10.78
N HIS A 133 14.94 22.29 10.44
CA HIS A 133 13.89 22.12 9.44
C HIS A 133 12.60 22.80 9.93
N PRO A 134 11.89 23.57 9.09
CA PRO A 134 10.69 24.27 9.50
C PRO A 134 9.62 23.32 10.06
N ARG A 135 9.00 23.70 11.18
CA ARG A 135 7.83 23.00 11.75
C ARG A 135 6.53 23.58 11.21
N ARG A 136 5.51 22.74 11.05
CA ARG A 136 4.11 23.19 10.93
C ARG A 136 3.70 23.86 12.24
N ASN A 137 2.84 24.86 12.13
CA ASN A 137 2.35 25.69 13.24
C ASN A 137 3.51 26.27 14.09
N PRO A 138 4.51 26.94 13.48
CA PRO A 138 5.71 27.37 14.19
C PRO A 138 5.43 28.45 15.25
N HIS A 139 4.30 29.15 15.13
CA HIS A 139 3.85 30.19 16.06
C HIS A 139 3.22 29.64 17.36
N VAL A 140 2.95 28.35 17.43
CA VAL A 140 2.29 27.72 18.58
C VAL A 140 3.32 27.36 19.66
N VAL A 141 3.16 27.97 20.85
CA VAL A 141 4.08 27.79 22.00
C VAL A 141 3.87 26.44 22.67
N ASP A 142 2.66 26.16 23.17
CA ASP A 142 2.30 24.82 23.66
C ASP A 142 2.03 23.91 22.47
N ARG A 143 3.05 23.19 22.02
CA ARG A 143 2.93 22.29 20.87
C ARG A 143 2.27 20.95 21.19
N SER A 144 2.12 20.55 22.46
CA SER A 144 1.40 19.31 22.77
C SER A 144 -0.07 19.38 22.37
N ARG A 145 -0.68 20.57 22.37
CA ARG A 145 -2.06 20.80 21.91
C ARG A 145 -2.28 20.46 20.43
N LEU A 146 -1.21 20.40 19.62
CA LEU A 146 -1.28 20.14 18.19
C LEU A 146 -1.44 18.64 17.87
N ILE A 147 -1.32 17.77 18.87
CA ILE A 147 -1.49 16.32 18.71
C ILE A 147 -2.94 15.98 19.00
N ILE A 148 -3.60 15.25 18.10
CA ILE A 148 -4.88 14.61 18.41
C ILE A 148 -4.57 13.28 19.06
N ASP A 149 -4.81 13.18 20.36
CA ASP A 149 -4.52 11.99 21.16
C ASP A 149 -5.70 11.69 22.09
N PRO A 150 -6.62 10.82 21.67
CA PRO A 150 -7.72 10.33 22.51
C PRO A 150 -7.27 9.35 23.59
N GLY A 151 -6.02 8.88 23.57
CA GLY A 151 -5.52 7.80 24.42
C GLY A 151 -5.88 6.40 23.91
N PRO A 152 -5.37 5.35 24.57
CA PRO A 152 -5.66 3.96 24.23
C PRO A 152 -7.13 3.59 24.47
N ARG A 153 -7.63 2.60 23.73
CA ARG A 153 -8.94 1.97 23.92
C ARG A 153 -8.79 0.45 23.99
N THR A 154 -9.62 -0.15 24.84
CA THR A 154 -9.64 -1.59 25.08
C THR A 154 -11.03 -2.15 24.80
N VAL A 155 -11.09 -3.29 24.12
CA VAL A 155 -12.30 -4.07 23.89
C VAL A 155 -12.07 -5.52 24.26
N GLU A 156 -13.12 -6.15 24.78
CA GLU A 156 -13.12 -7.52 25.29
C GLU A 156 -14.52 -8.13 25.14
N HIS A 157 -14.73 -9.41 25.44
CA HIS A 157 -15.97 -10.12 25.13
C HIS A 157 -17.23 -9.42 25.65
N ASN A 158 -17.19 -8.89 26.86
CA ASN A 158 -18.31 -8.17 27.49
C ASN A 158 -18.36 -6.68 27.11
N ARG A 159 -17.34 -6.17 26.43
CA ARG A 159 -17.27 -4.80 25.92
C ARG A 159 -16.74 -4.78 24.49
N ARG A 160 -17.67 -5.00 23.58
CA ARG A 160 -17.37 -5.16 22.16
C ARG A 160 -17.23 -3.85 21.38
N ARG A 161 -17.26 -2.68 22.04
CA ARG A 161 -17.13 -1.35 21.41
C ARG A 161 -16.35 -0.40 22.30
N ALA A 162 -15.49 0.42 21.70
CA ALA A 162 -14.86 1.57 22.34
C ALA A 162 -14.59 2.68 21.31
N THR A 163 -14.76 3.95 21.67
CA THR A 163 -14.63 5.09 20.74
C THR A 163 -13.44 5.98 21.10
N PHE A 164 -12.65 6.40 20.11
CA PHE A 164 -11.50 7.30 20.27
C PHE A 164 -11.92 8.77 20.31
N ASP A 165 -12.81 9.13 21.23
CA ASP A 165 -13.39 10.47 21.35
C ASP A 165 -12.76 11.35 22.44
N ARG A 166 -13.27 12.59 22.55
CA ARG A 166 -12.86 13.61 23.54
C ARG A 166 -13.02 13.20 25.01
N SER A 167 -13.75 12.13 25.32
CA SER A 167 -13.95 11.72 26.72
C SER A 167 -12.68 11.19 27.40
N GLY A 168 -11.66 10.81 26.61
CA GLY A 168 -10.49 10.09 27.12
C GLY A 168 -10.78 8.63 27.49
N GLY A 169 -11.96 8.13 27.14
CA GLY A 169 -12.41 6.78 27.43
C GLY A 169 -12.63 6.56 28.93
N GLU A 170 -12.68 5.29 29.33
CA GLU A 170 -12.98 4.91 30.71
C GLU A 170 -11.85 5.24 31.70
N GLY A 171 -10.64 5.51 31.17
CA GLY A 171 -9.44 5.70 31.96
C GLY A 171 -9.10 7.12 32.38
N ARG A 172 -10.00 8.09 32.17
CA ARG A 172 -9.75 9.53 32.39
C ARG A 172 -8.40 9.98 31.78
N TYR A 173 -8.04 9.44 30.61
CA TYR A 173 -6.91 9.95 29.86
C TYR A 173 -7.20 11.41 29.50
N ALA A 174 -6.21 12.30 29.63
CA ALA A 174 -6.37 13.69 29.21
C ALA A 174 -6.31 13.77 27.68
N ALA A 175 -7.45 13.48 27.05
CA ALA A 175 -7.56 13.51 25.60
C ALA A 175 -7.23 14.91 25.07
N THR A 176 -6.38 14.98 24.06
CA THR A 176 -6.05 16.22 23.35
C THR A 176 -6.75 16.22 22.01
N PHE A 177 -7.54 17.26 21.77
CA PHE A 177 -8.23 17.51 20.50
C PHE A 177 -8.17 19.00 20.19
N PRO A 178 -8.21 19.40 18.91
CA PRO A 178 -8.29 20.80 18.54
C PRO A 178 -9.57 21.45 19.10
N PRO A 179 -9.59 22.80 19.22
CA PRO A 179 -10.84 23.52 19.40
C PRO A 179 -11.82 23.27 18.24
N PRO A 180 -13.07 23.75 18.30
CA PRO A 180 -13.98 23.68 17.15
C PRO A 180 -13.31 24.24 15.88
N LEU A 181 -13.45 23.50 14.78
CA LEU A 181 -12.83 23.78 13.49
C LEU A 181 -13.88 24.06 12.42
N VAL A 182 -13.48 24.76 11.36
CA VAL A 182 -14.27 24.99 10.15
C VAL A 182 -13.53 24.46 8.90
N PRO A 183 -14.21 23.83 7.92
CA PRO A 183 -15.66 23.59 7.87
C PRO A 183 -16.13 22.41 8.74
N GLN A 184 -15.23 21.49 9.12
CA GLN A 184 -15.58 20.30 9.89
C GLN A 184 -14.72 20.17 11.14
N SER A 185 -15.38 19.98 12.29
CA SER A 185 -14.73 19.68 13.56
C SER A 185 -14.39 18.19 13.67
N ILE A 186 -13.36 17.89 14.48
CA ILE A 186 -12.90 16.54 14.74
C ILE A 186 -13.18 16.23 16.21
N ASP A 187 -14.02 15.23 16.46
CA ASP A 187 -14.42 14.80 17.80
C ASP A 187 -14.05 13.35 18.11
N THR A 188 -13.53 12.63 17.11
CA THR A 188 -13.08 11.24 17.24
C THR A 188 -12.00 10.91 16.21
N LEU A 189 -11.11 9.97 16.53
CA LEU A 189 -10.23 9.30 15.56
C LEU A 189 -10.77 7.94 15.08
N GLY A 190 -11.98 7.57 15.51
CA GLY A 190 -12.65 6.34 15.10
C GLY A 190 -13.16 5.49 16.26
N GLU A 191 -13.28 4.19 16.04
CA GLU A 191 -13.78 3.25 17.04
C GLU A 191 -13.25 1.82 16.86
N LEU A 192 -13.30 1.05 17.94
CA LEU A 192 -13.02 -0.38 17.97
C LEU A 192 -14.33 -1.17 18.02
N ARG A 193 -14.35 -2.32 17.35
CA ARG A 193 -15.40 -3.34 17.49
C ARG A 193 -14.78 -4.72 17.69
N LEU A 194 -15.54 -5.62 18.30
CA LEU A 194 -15.28 -7.06 18.28
C LEU A 194 -16.39 -7.79 17.54
N ASP A 195 -16.00 -8.66 16.62
CA ASP A 195 -16.92 -9.60 16.00
C ASP A 195 -17.20 -10.82 16.91
N ASP A 196 -18.07 -11.73 16.48
CA ASP A 196 -18.50 -12.88 17.30
C ASP A 196 -17.38 -13.90 17.53
N ALA A 197 -16.34 -13.88 16.69
CA ALA A 197 -15.13 -14.69 16.84
C ALA A 197 -14.06 -14.01 17.72
N GLN A 198 -14.38 -12.87 18.35
CA GLN A 198 -13.46 -12.02 19.12
C GLN A 198 -12.26 -11.51 18.30
N ARG A 199 -12.42 -11.37 16.98
CA ARG A 199 -11.49 -10.64 16.12
C ARG A 199 -11.73 -9.14 16.29
N LEU A 200 -10.63 -8.38 16.26
CA LEU A 200 -10.68 -6.94 16.40
C LEU A 200 -10.97 -6.28 15.06
N LEU A 201 -11.86 -5.29 15.08
CA LEU A 201 -12.09 -4.39 13.97
C LEU A 201 -11.74 -2.97 14.40
N VAL A 202 -10.86 -2.31 13.65
CA VAL A 202 -10.51 -0.90 13.84
C VAL A 202 -11.14 -0.08 12.73
N LEU A 203 -12.04 0.82 13.08
CA LEU A 203 -12.63 1.80 12.17
C LEU A 203 -11.96 3.16 12.40
N GLY A 204 -11.57 3.82 11.32
CA GLY A 204 -11.01 5.18 11.37
C GLY A 204 -12.04 6.27 11.63
N GLY A 205 -11.58 7.51 11.51
CA GLY A 205 -12.40 8.72 11.54
C GLY A 205 -13.41 8.82 10.39
N HIS A 206 -14.08 9.97 10.31
CA HIS A 206 -15.16 10.25 9.37
C HIS A 206 -14.73 11.04 8.13
N GLY A 207 -13.43 11.32 7.99
CA GLY A 207 -12.86 12.15 6.93
C GLY A 207 -13.07 13.64 7.18
N CYS A 208 -13.18 14.03 8.44
CA CYS A 208 -13.31 15.41 8.87
C CYS A 208 -11.96 16.13 8.78
N SER A 209 -11.95 17.33 8.21
CA SER A 209 -10.79 18.22 8.25
C SER A 209 -11.23 19.67 8.38
N GLY A 210 -10.45 20.45 9.12
CA GLY A 210 -10.79 21.85 9.37
C GLY A 210 -9.66 22.65 9.97
N SER A 211 -9.84 23.97 9.95
CA SER A 211 -8.91 24.96 10.48
C SER A 211 -9.44 25.58 11.78
N GLU A 212 -8.52 25.86 12.70
CA GLU A 212 -8.79 26.69 13.88
C GLU A 212 -8.86 28.19 13.53
N ARG A 213 -8.43 28.57 12.31
CA ARG A 213 -8.53 29.93 11.80
C ARG A 213 -9.93 30.18 11.24
N SER A 214 -10.50 31.33 11.58
CA SER A 214 -11.82 31.76 11.14
C SER A 214 -11.85 33.27 10.92
N GLY A 215 -12.75 33.76 10.06
CA GLY A 215 -12.90 35.18 9.73
C GLY A 215 -12.86 35.44 8.23
N PRO A 216 -12.85 36.72 7.80
CA PRO A 216 -12.78 37.06 6.38
C PRO A 216 -11.54 36.46 5.72
N GLY A 217 -11.74 35.61 4.71
CA GLY A 217 -10.65 34.92 3.99
C GLY A 217 -10.23 33.57 4.59
N GLU A 218 -10.83 33.14 5.70
CA GLU A 218 -10.57 31.84 6.35
C GLU A 218 -11.83 30.97 6.38
N PRO A 219 -11.72 29.64 6.38
CA PRO A 219 -10.48 28.88 6.24
C PRO A 219 -9.97 28.92 4.79
N HIS A 220 -8.64 28.87 4.61
CA HIS A 220 -8.03 28.70 3.29
C HIS A 220 -6.90 27.66 3.31
N ILE A 221 -6.57 27.16 2.11
CA ILE A 221 -5.42 26.29 1.85
C ILE A 221 -4.36 27.14 1.16
N GLU A 222 -3.12 27.08 1.66
CA GLU A 222 -1.96 27.83 1.15
C GLU A 222 -1.01 26.93 0.35
N ASP A 223 -0.99 25.62 0.65
CA ASP A 223 -0.08 24.64 0.08
C ASP A 223 -0.75 23.25 0.07
N TYR A 224 -0.35 22.37 -0.85
CA TYR A 224 -0.93 21.02 -0.93
C TYR A 224 -0.66 20.17 0.32
N ALA A 225 0.46 20.40 1.03
CA ALA A 225 0.88 19.58 2.16
C ALA A 225 0.97 20.33 3.49
N ASN A 226 1.20 21.65 3.49
CA ASN A 226 1.62 22.38 4.68
C ASN A 226 0.74 23.59 4.99
N ASN A 227 -0.40 23.34 5.65
CA ASN A 227 -1.36 24.39 6.02
C ASN A 227 -1.38 24.59 7.54
N ASP A 228 -0.88 25.74 8.01
CA ASP A 228 -0.91 26.08 9.43
C ASP A 228 -2.35 26.32 9.92
N GLY A 229 -2.67 25.88 11.13
CA GLY A 229 -4.00 25.95 11.75
C GLY A 229 -4.93 24.79 11.37
N TRP A 230 -4.54 23.93 10.42
CA TRP A 230 -5.36 22.81 9.96
C TRP A 230 -5.13 21.51 10.76
N TYR A 231 -6.18 20.69 10.79
CA TYR A 231 -6.21 19.36 11.37
C TYR A 231 -7.03 18.42 10.47
N ASP A 232 -6.74 17.12 10.52
CA ASP A 232 -7.55 16.06 9.93
C ASP A 232 -7.68 14.86 10.89
N ASP A 233 -8.58 13.93 10.58
CA ASP A 233 -8.86 12.74 11.42
C ASP A 233 -8.20 11.45 10.91
N VAL A 234 -7.18 11.58 10.06
CA VAL A 234 -6.22 10.51 9.76
C VAL A 234 -5.48 10.14 11.06
N SER A 235 -5.14 8.88 11.24
CA SER A 235 -4.40 8.43 12.42
C SER A 235 -3.69 7.12 12.18
N ASP A 236 -2.79 6.77 13.09
CA ASP A 236 -2.14 5.45 13.13
C ASP A 236 -1.73 5.10 14.55
N GLY A 237 -1.47 3.81 14.80
CA GLY A 237 -0.97 3.38 16.10
C GLY A 237 -0.85 1.88 16.32
N PRO A 238 -0.28 1.48 17.46
CA PRO A 238 -0.07 0.08 17.82
C PRO A 238 -1.37 -0.65 18.15
N VAL A 239 -1.40 -1.95 17.85
CA VAL A 239 -2.46 -2.91 18.16
C VAL A 239 -1.86 -4.06 18.97
N MET A 240 -2.37 -4.26 20.18
CA MET A 240 -1.94 -5.29 21.13
C MET A 240 -3.06 -6.26 21.45
N ALA A 241 -2.69 -7.46 21.90
CA ALA A 241 -3.63 -8.46 22.38
C ALA A 241 -3.09 -9.16 23.63
N ARG A 242 -4.01 -9.51 24.53
CA ARG A 242 -3.80 -10.36 25.69
C ARG A 242 -4.72 -11.56 25.60
N LEU A 243 -4.13 -12.74 25.70
CA LEU A 243 -4.85 -14.02 25.72
C LEU A 243 -5.20 -14.38 27.16
N VAL A 244 -6.48 -14.61 27.41
CA VAL A 244 -7.02 -15.02 28.71
C VAL A 244 -7.35 -16.51 28.64
N MET A 245 -6.81 -17.29 29.57
CA MET A 245 -7.04 -18.74 29.62
C MET A 245 -7.56 -19.21 30.97
N ASP A 246 -8.30 -20.31 30.95
CA ASP A 246 -8.54 -21.12 32.15
C ASP A 246 -7.43 -22.16 32.28
N SER A 247 -6.64 -22.07 33.35
CA SER A 247 -5.61 -23.05 33.65
C SER A 247 -6.12 -24.08 34.66
N LYS A 248 -6.25 -25.34 34.21
CA LYS A 248 -6.66 -26.45 35.09
C LYS A 248 -5.61 -26.78 36.16
N GLN A 249 -4.33 -26.53 35.88
CA GLN A 249 -3.24 -26.84 36.80
C GLN A 249 -3.32 -26.02 38.10
N VAL A 250 -3.75 -24.76 38.00
CA VAL A 250 -3.85 -23.83 39.13
C VAL A 250 -5.30 -23.46 39.46
N GLU A 251 -6.27 -24.08 38.77
CA GLU A 251 -7.72 -23.84 38.89
C GLU A 251 -8.12 -22.36 38.88
N ARG A 252 -7.42 -21.55 38.08
CA ARG A 252 -7.58 -20.08 38.00
C ARG A 252 -7.31 -19.55 36.59
N THR A 253 -7.80 -18.35 36.33
CA THR A 253 -7.51 -17.60 35.10
C THR A 253 -6.04 -17.20 35.03
N ARG A 254 -5.45 -17.33 33.83
CA ARG A 254 -4.08 -16.91 33.52
C ARG A 254 -4.03 -16.07 32.25
N PHE A 255 -2.97 -15.27 32.15
CA PHE A 255 -2.78 -14.31 31.06
C PHE A 255 -1.47 -14.56 30.32
N ILE A 256 -1.48 -14.35 29.01
CA ILE A 256 -0.29 -14.24 28.15
C ILE A 256 -0.47 -13.01 27.26
N ASP A 257 0.53 -12.14 27.21
CA ASP A 257 0.56 -11.04 26.26
C ASP A 257 1.10 -11.53 24.91
N VAL A 258 0.47 -11.12 23.81
CA VAL A 258 0.98 -11.44 22.47
C VAL A 258 2.24 -10.62 22.21
N GLU A 259 3.38 -11.29 22.11
CA GLU A 259 4.71 -10.64 21.99
C GLU A 259 4.92 -9.88 20.68
N TYR A 260 4.12 -10.16 19.66
CA TYR A 260 4.24 -9.61 18.31
C TYR A 260 3.04 -8.70 18.02
N PRO A 261 3.10 -7.43 18.42
CA PRO A 261 2.03 -6.49 18.17
C PRO A 261 1.91 -6.15 16.69
N ALA A 262 0.74 -5.67 16.29
CA ALA A 262 0.50 -5.13 14.96
C ALA A 262 0.44 -3.60 15.01
N TRP A 263 0.26 -2.99 13.85
CA TRP A 263 0.00 -1.56 13.70
C TRP A 263 -1.24 -1.36 12.83
N VAL A 264 -1.97 -0.28 13.04
CA VAL A 264 -3.06 0.14 12.15
C VAL A 264 -2.75 1.51 11.57
N ILE A 265 -3.01 1.68 10.27
CA ILE A 265 -2.93 2.95 9.55
C ILE A 265 -4.34 3.27 9.04
N VAL A 266 -4.81 4.49 9.33
CA VAL A 266 -6.09 5.01 8.82
C VAL A 266 -5.79 5.92 7.64
N GLY A 267 -6.03 5.45 6.43
CA GLY A 267 -5.89 6.23 5.20
C GLY A 267 -7.22 6.80 4.71
N TYR A 268 -7.18 7.59 3.64
CA TYR A 268 -8.38 8.01 2.92
C TYR A 268 -9.01 6.87 2.10
N PRO A 269 -10.23 7.02 1.55
CA PRO A 269 -10.92 5.95 0.82
C PRO A 269 -10.14 5.44 -0.41
N ARG A 270 -10.27 4.14 -0.70
CA ARG A 270 -9.75 3.51 -1.93
C ARG A 270 -10.84 3.53 -2.99
N TYR A 271 -10.81 4.55 -3.85
CA TYR A 271 -11.83 4.71 -4.88
C TYR A 271 -11.71 3.73 -6.05
N VAL A 272 -10.56 3.06 -6.20
CA VAL A 272 -10.32 2.01 -7.21
C VAL A 272 -9.74 0.77 -6.53
N PRO A 273 -10.57 -0.06 -5.86
CA PRO A 273 -10.08 -1.21 -5.10
C PRO A 273 -9.49 -2.33 -5.97
N GLU A 274 -9.98 -2.50 -7.21
CA GLU A 274 -9.64 -3.65 -8.07
C GLU A 274 -8.54 -3.38 -9.10
N ILE A 275 -7.85 -2.24 -8.99
CA ILE A 275 -6.63 -1.93 -9.77
C ILE A 275 -5.53 -1.57 -8.78
N LEU A 276 -4.41 -2.29 -8.83
CA LEU A 276 -3.27 -2.05 -7.97
C LEU A 276 -2.46 -0.85 -8.43
N ASP A 277 -1.78 -0.21 -7.49
CA ASP A 277 -0.75 0.77 -7.79
C ASP A 277 0.44 0.08 -8.50
N MET A 278 1.14 0.83 -9.37
CA MET A 278 2.29 0.31 -10.14
C MET A 278 3.33 -0.32 -9.22
N VAL A 279 3.58 0.30 -8.06
CA VAL A 279 4.35 -0.27 -6.96
C VAL A 279 3.45 -0.26 -5.72
N THR A 280 3.27 -1.42 -5.09
CA THR A 280 2.47 -1.60 -3.87
C THR A 280 3.34 -1.58 -2.61
N MET A 281 2.74 -1.32 -1.45
CA MET A 281 3.48 -1.34 -0.18
C MET A 281 4.07 -2.73 0.10
N ASP A 282 3.38 -3.83 -0.23
CA ASP A 282 3.95 -5.17 -0.06
C ASP A 282 5.26 -5.34 -0.83
N GLU A 283 5.35 -4.83 -2.06
CA GLU A 283 6.55 -4.95 -2.89
C GLU A 283 7.71 -4.10 -2.38
N VAL A 284 7.42 -2.89 -1.86
CA VAL A 284 8.42 -2.05 -1.19
C VAL A 284 8.99 -2.75 0.02
N LEU A 285 8.10 -3.29 0.87
CA LEU A 285 8.52 -3.95 2.10
C LEU A 285 9.21 -5.28 1.82
N HIS A 286 8.75 -6.05 0.83
CA HIS A 286 9.38 -7.31 0.45
C HIS A 286 10.81 -7.07 -0.02
N ASP A 287 11.01 -6.09 -0.91
CA ASP A 287 12.33 -5.68 -1.38
C ASP A 287 13.22 -5.19 -0.23
N LEU A 288 12.68 -4.36 0.67
CA LEU A 288 13.39 -3.89 1.87
C LEU A 288 13.85 -5.07 2.74
N PHE A 289 12.97 -6.04 3.03
CA PHE A 289 13.28 -7.14 3.92
C PHE A 289 14.24 -8.16 3.31
N LEU A 290 14.16 -8.41 2.01
CA LEU A 290 15.18 -9.19 1.30
C LEU A 290 16.57 -8.55 1.46
N ARG A 291 16.67 -7.25 1.23
CA ARG A 291 17.96 -6.53 1.18
C ARG A 291 18.51 -6.14 2.56
N LYS A 292 17.65 -5.94 3.56
CA LYS A 292 18.04 -5.43 4.88
C LYS A 292 17.89 -6.44 6.02
N PHE A 293 17.05 -7.46 5.86
CA PHE A 293 16.74 -8.46 6.89
C PHE A 293 17.07 -9.89 6.47
N ALA A 294 17.66 -10.10 5.29
CA ALA A 294 18.07 -11.41 4.80
C ALA A 294 16.93 -12.46 4.81
N THR A 295 15.69 -12.02 4.55
CA THR A 295 14.50 -12.89 4.70
C THR A 295 14.48 -14.06 3.73
N ASP A 296 15.17 -13.94 2.59
CA ASP A 296 15.40 -15.06 1.69
C ASP A 296 16.76 -14.95 0.97
N THR A 297 17.79 -15.57 1.57
CA THR A 297 19.14 -15.61 1.02
C THR A 297 19.28 -16.49 -0.22
N ARG A 298 18.23 -17.24 -0.61
CA ARG A 298 18.16 -17.94 -1.90
C ARG A 298 17.92 -16.97 -3.05
N VAL A 299 17.30 -15.82 -2.78
CA VAL A 299 16.94 -14.81 -3.78
C VAL A 299 17.96 -13.67 -3.77
N TYR A 300 18.31 -13.16 -2.58
CA TYR A 300 19.28 -12.08 -2.41
C TYR A 300 20.25 -12.39 -1.28
N GLY A 301 21.53 -12.53 -1.59
CA GLY A 301 22.52 -13.06 -0.66
C GLY A 301 23.96 -12.85 -1.12
N ARG A 302 24.92 -13.39 -0.36
CA ARG A 302 26.34 -13.28 -0.71
C ARG A 302 26.63 -14.08 -1.98
N LEU A 303 27.39 -13.46 -2.90
CA LEU A 303 27.84 -14.16 -4.10
C LEU A 303 28.55 -15.49 -3.73
N GLY A 304 28.12 -16.58 -4.35
CA GLY A 304 28.69 -17.92 -4.14
C GLY A 304 27.97 -18.77 -3.09
N THR A 305 27.01 -18.23 -2.34
CA THR A 305 26.29 -19.00 -1.28
C THR A 305 24.93 -19.54 -1.73
N PHE A 306 24.42 -19.22 -2.92
CA PHE A 306 23.05 -19.62 -3.33
C PHE A 306 22.78 -21.13 -3.38
N LYS A 307 23.82 -21.98 -3.52
CA LYS A 307 23.68 -23.44 -3.44
C LYS A 307 23.51 -23.97 -2.02
N ASP A 308 24.03 -23.23 -1.05
CA ASP A 308 23.90 -23.50 0.39
C ASP A 308 23.61 -22.16 1.11
N PRO A 309 22.35 -21.67 1.00
CA PRO A 309 21.99 -20.30 1.40
C PRO A 309 22.26 -20.07 2.89
N GLU A 310 22.90 -18.93 3.19
CA GLU A 310 23.20 -18.53 4.56
C GLU A 310 21.90 -18.36 5.37
N ARG A 311 21.84 -18.93 6.57
CA ARG A 311 20.77 -18.66 7.53
C ARG A 311 21.21 -17.52 8.43
N VAL A 312 20.62 -16.35 8.23
CA VAL A 312 20.91 -15.14 9.02
C VAL A 312 19.72 -14.88 9.93
N ASP A 313 19.95 -14.90 11.25
CA ASP A 313 18.91 -14.49 12.19
C ASP A 313 18.77 -12.96 12.14
N PHE A 314 17.65 -12.49 11.61
CA PHE A 314 17.36 -11.06 11.50
C PHE A 314 17.23 -10.35 12.84
N ARG A 315 17.06 -11.08 13.96
CA ARG A 315 17.06 -10.51 15.32
C ARG A 315 18.46 -10.39 15.89
N ASN A 316 19.42 -11.09 15.30
CA ASN A 316 20.81 -10.99 15.68
C ASN A 316 21.48 -9.88 14.84
N GLU A 317 21.45 -8.67 15.38
CA GLU A 317 22.01 -7.49 14.70
C GLU A 317 23.50 -7.65 14.36
N ALA A 318 24.27 -8.44 15.13
CA ALA A 318 25.67 -8.73 14.80
C ALA A 318 25.78 -9.62 13.56
N GLN A 319 24.98 -10.69 13.45
CA GLN A 319 24.93 -11.52 12.24
C GLN A 319 24.43 -10.73 11.04
N LEU A 320 23.38 -9.93 11.21
CA LEU A 320 22.80 -9.16 10.12
C LEU A 320 23.74 -8.06 9.63
N ARG A 321 24.49 -7.39 10.52
CA ARG A 321 25.56 -6.46 10.14
C ARG A 321 26.70 -7.19 9.42
N GLN A 322 27.16 -8.32 9.98
CA GLN A 322 28.19 -9.12 9.32
C GLN A 322 27.75 -9.53 7.92
N TRP A 323 26.52 -10.03 7.73
CA TRP A 323 26.01 -10.39 6.42
C TRP A 323 25.98 -9.22 5.43
N ARG A 324 25.56 -8.03 5.89
CA ARG A 324 25.54 -6.78 5.10
C ARG A 324 26.95 -6.29 4.72
N ASP A 325 27.92 -6.42 5.62
CA ASP A 325 29.22 -5.76 5.49
C ASP A 325 30.36 -6.67 4.99
N SER A 326 30.24 -8.00 5.16
CA SER A 326 31.37 -8.94 4.96
C SER A 326 31.52 -9.51 3.54
N GLY A 327 30.70 -9.09 2.56
CA GLY A 327 30.80 -9.58 1.20
C GLY A 327 29.95 -8.83 0.18
N ARG A 328 30.06 -9.23 -1.10
CA ARG A 328 29.23 -8.68 -2.19
C ARG A 328 27.87 -9.34 -2.18
N LEU A 329 26.86 -8.64 -1.65
CA LEU A 329 25.46 -9.05 -1.78
C LEU A 329 24.97 -8.84 -3.23
N THR A 330 24.21 -9.80 -3.73
CA THR A 330 23.69 -9.76 -5.09
C THR A 330 22.42 -10.60 -5.22
N TRP A 331 21.71 -10.42 -6.33
CA TRP A 331 20.57 -11.24 -6.71
C TRP A 331 21.03 -12.57 -7.28
N ASN A 332 20.30 -13.65 -6.96
CA ASN A 332 20.59 -14.98 -7.48
C ASN A 332 20.18 -15.10 -8.95
N ASP A 333 21.14 -15.06 -9.86
CA ASP A 333 20.91 -15.19 -11.30
C ASP A 333 20.33 -16.56 -11.73
N ALA A 334 20.36 -17.57 -10.86
CA ALA A 334 19.71 -18.85 -11.06
C ALA A 334 18.23 -18.88 -10.64
N CYS A 335 17.70 -17.82 -10.02
CA CYS A 335 16.29 -17.72 -9.66
C CYS A 335 15.42 -17.72 -10.91
N ARG A 336 14.33 -18.50 -10.90
CA ARG A 336 13.36 -18.56 -11.99
C ARG A 336 12.00 -18.10 -11.44
N PRO A 337 11.60 -16.84 -11.67
CA PRO A 337 10.26 -16.39 -11.32
C PRO A 337 9.19 -17.15 -12.09
N ASP A 338 8.00 -17.25 -11.48
CA ASP A 338 6.78 -17.72 -12.13
C ASP A 338 6.21 -16.60 -13.02
N PHE A 339 5.91 -16.89 -14.28
CA PHE A 339 5.45 -15.87 -15.22
C PHE A 339 4.15 -15.23 -14.75
N TYR A 340 3.12 -16.01 -14.43
CA TYR A 340 1.79 -15.46 -14.16
C TYR A 340 1.66 -14.87 -12.75
N ARG A 341 2.40 -15.38 -11.77
CA ARG A 341 2.41 -14.91 -10.38
C ARG A 341 3.36 -13.73 -10.14
N ASP A 342 4.55 -13.74 -10.74
CA ASP A 342 5.60 -12.77 -10.41
C ASP A 342 5.85 -11.73 -11.52
N VAL A 343 5.74 -12.11 -12.80
CA VAL A 343 6.03 -11.21 -13.94
C VAL A 343 4.76 -10.50 -14.42
N TRP A 344 3.73 -11.27 -14.73
CA TRP A 344 2.51 -10.77 -15.34
C TRP A 344 1.74 -9.84 -14.40
N THR A 345 1.75 -10.12 -13.10
CA THR A 345 1.16 -9.24 -12.08
C THR A 345 1.79 -7.85 -12.04
N ILE A 346 3.02 -7.67 -12.54
CA ILE A 346 3.68 -6.37 -12.68
C ILE A 346 3.28 -5.73 -14.02
N LEU A 347 3.46 -6.46 -15.13
CA LEU A 347 3.21 -5.93 -16.48
C LEU A 347 1.72 -5.56 -16.68
N TYR A 348 0.80 -6.38 -16.19
CA TYR A 348 -0.63 -6.19 -16.37
C TYR A 348 -1.15 -4.83 -15.86
N ARG A 349 -0.56 -4.31 -14.78
CA ARG A 349 -0.99 -3.04 -14.14
C ARG A 349 -0.91 -1.84 -15.09
N ALA A 350 0.10 -1.80 -15.97
CA ALA A 350 0.25 -0.68 -16.90
C ALA A 350 -0.89 -0.62 -17.93
N ASP A 351 -1.42 -1.77 -18.37
CA ASP A 351 -2.61 -1.81 -19.23
C ASP A 351 -3.86 -1.38 -18.44
N GLN A 352 -4.01 -1.83 -17.19
CA GLN A 352 -5.18 -1.46 -16.35
C GLN A 352 -5.34 0.06 -16.17
N TYR A 353 -4.24 0.83 -16.20
CA TYR A 353 -4.29 2.28 -16.04
C TYR A 353 -5.06 3.00 -17.17
N ARG A 354 -5.25 2.35 -18.32
CA ARG A 354 -6.09 2.87 -19.43
C ARG A 354 -7.54 3.13 -19.02
N TYR A 355 -8.01 2.47 -17.96
CA TYR A 355 -9.37 2.65 -17.45
C TYR A 355 -9.50 3.86 -16.52
N LEU A 356 -8.38 4.48 -16.14
CA LEU A 356 -8.30 5.54 -15.12
C LEU A 356 -7.76 6.87 -15.69
N CYS A 357 -7.16 6.81 -16.88
CA CYS A 357 -6.56 7.95 -17.57
C CYS A 357 -6.26 7.61 -19.04
N ASP A 358 -6.04 8.63 -19.87
CA ASP A 358 -5.64 8.46 -21.28
C ASP A 358 -4.13 8.19 -21.44
N ILE A 359 -3.61 7.19 -20.72
CA ILE A 359 -2.17 6.85 -20.72
C ILE A 359 -1.73 6.19 -22.03
N LEU A 360 -2.64 5.52 -22.74
CA LEU A 360 -2.30 4.83 -23.99
C LEU A 360 -1.98 5.82 -25.11
N ALA A 361 -2.75 6.91 -25.25
CA ALA A 361 -2.43 7.94 -26.23
C ALA A 361 -1.11 8.64 -25.89
N GLN A 362 -0.85 8.91 -24.60
CA GLN A 362 0.36 9.59 -24.12
C GLN A 362 1.64 8.74 -24.29
N SER A 363 1.52 7.41 -24.26
CA SER A 363 2.65 6.48 -24.38
C SER A 363 2.82 5.90 -25.79
N ASN A 364 1.97 6.26 -26.76
CA ASN A 364 1.90 5.68 -28.11
C ASN A 364 1.54 4.17 -28.12
N PHE A 365 0.63 3.77 -27.23
CA PHE A 365 -0.02 2.44 -27.15
C PHE A 365 0.87 1.18 -26.91
N PRO A 366 2.10 1.24 -26.35
CA PRO A 366 2.94 0.05 -26.20
C PRO A 366 2.35 -0.96 -25.19
N HIS A 367 1.53 -0.50 -24.24
CA HIS A 367 0.97 -1.32 -23.16
C HIS A 367 -0.37 -1.98 -23.49
N ASP A 368 -0.93 -1.70 -24.67
CA ASP A 368 -2.20 -2.28 -25.08
C ASP A 368 -2.10 -3.81 -25.23
N GLN A 369 -3.14 -4.53 -24.83
CA GLN A 369 -3.25 -6.00 -24.97
C GLN A 369 -3.98 -6.40 -26.26
N GLN A 370 -4.46 -5.44 -27.05
CA GLN A 370 -5.12 -5.66 -28.34
C GLN A 370 -4.12 -5.63 -29.52
N GLN A 371 -4.60 -5.41 -30.74
CA GLN A 371 -3.87 -5.65 -31.98
C GLN A 371 -2.59 -4.79 -32.19
N ARG A 372 -2.42 -3.69 -31.46
CA ARG A 372 -1.29 -2.75 -31.66
C ARG A 372 -0.28 -2.70 -30.52
N GLY A 373 -0.58 -3.28 -29.36
CA GLY A 373 0.31 -3.23 -28.21
C GLY A 373 1.18 -4.46 -28.04
N LEU A 374 2.03 -4.43 -27.02
CA LEU A 374 3.11 -5.40 -26.80
C LEU A 374 2.84 -6.33 -25.61
N PHE A 375 1.74 -6.12 -24.88
CA PHE A 375 1.42 -6.84 -23.64
C PHE A 375 0.51 -8.03 -23.95
N ASP A 376 1.06 -9.00 -24.65
CA ASP A 376 0.37 -10.22 -25.07
C ASP A 376 0.82 -11.40 -24.20
N PRO A 377 -0.01 -11.88 -23.24
CA PRO A 377 0.39 -12.93 -22.31
C PRO A 377 0.68 -14.27 -23.01
N ASP A 378 0.12 -14.52 -24.20
CA ASP A 378 0.37 -15.75 -24.96
C ASP A 378 1.75 -15.74 -25.64
N LYS A 379 2.32 -14.54 -25.86
CA LYS A 379 3.69 -14.38 -26.37
C LYS A 379 4.71 -14.24 -25.26
N LEU A 380 4.39 -13.46 -24.23
CA LEU A 380 5.32 -13.10 -23.16
C LEU A 380 5.56 -14.25 -22.17
N SER A 381 4.65 -15.24 -22.11
CA SER A 381 4.76 -16.44 -21.27
C SER A 381 5.57 -17.58 -21.90
N VAL A 382 5.94 -17.49 -23.18
CA VAL A 382 6.61 -18.59 -23.88
C VAL A 382 8.03 -18.78 -23.36
N VAL A 383 8.24 -19.89 -22.64
CA VAL A 383 9.54 -20.26 -22.06
C VAL A 383 10.50 -20.69 -23.18
N PRO A 384 11.76 -20.21 -23.19
CA PRO A 384 12.77 -20.65 -24.15
C PRO A 384 12.95 -22.18 -24.17
N GLY A 385 13.03 -22.75 -25.38
CA GLY A 385 13.23 -24.18 -25.59
C GLY A 385 11.99 -25.07 -25.34
N SER A 386 10.86 -24.49 -24.91
CA SER A 386 9.59 -25.20 -24.73
C SER A 386 9.01 -25.73 -26.04
N SER A 387 8.02 -26.63 -25.96
CA SER A 387 7.25 -27.08 -27.12
C SER A 387 6.55 -25.91 -27.82
N ALA A 388 6.03 -24.95 -27.06
CA ALA A 388 5.41 -23.73 -27.57
C ALA A 388 6.41 -22.86 -28.35
N ALA A 389 7.63 -22.67 -27.83
CA ALA A 389 8.70 -21.93 -28.51
C ALA A 389 9.06 -22.59 -29.85
N ARG A 390 9.22 -23.92 -29.86
CA ARG A 390 9.53 -24.69 -31.09
C ARG A 390 8.40 -24.65 -32.11
N ALA A 391 7.15 -24.74 -31.67
CA ALA A 391 5.99 -24.64 -32.54
C ALA A 391 5.91 -23.25 -33.20
N GLN A 392 6.18 -22.20 -32.44
CA GLN A 392 6.19 -20.83 -32.96
C GLN A 392 7.34 -20.57 -33.95
N ALA A 393 8.52 -21.13 -33.70
CA ALA A 393 9.67 -21.02 -34.60
C ALA A 393 9.46 -21.73 -35.95
N GLN A 394 8.54 -22.70 -36.02
CA GLN A 394 8.22 -23.48 -37.23
C GLN A 394 7.11 -22.86 -38.10
N ASP A 395 6.38 -21.85 -37.60
CA ASP A 395 5.31 -21.16 -38.33
C ASP A 395 5.66 -19.67 -38.55
N PRO A 396 6.43 -19.35 -39.61
CA PRO A 396 6.83 -17.98 -39.91
C PRO A 396 5.67 -17.09 -40.40
N GLU A 397 4.47 -17.63 -40.71
CA GLU A 397 3.29 -16.81 -41.03
C GLU A 397 2.49 -16.45 -39.77
N LYS A 398 2.45 -17.31 -38.74
CA LYS A 398 1.91 -16.97 -37.41
C LYS A 398 2.90 -16.32 -36.46
N SER A 399 4.14 -16.04 -36.87
CA SER A 399 5.03 -15.13 -36.14
C SER A 399 4.51 -13.68 -36.27
N SER A 400 3.30 -13.44 -35.76
CA SER A 400 2.64 -12.15 -35.62
C SER A 400 3.25 -11.34 -34.49
N ALA A 401 4.58 -11.45 -34.34
CA ALA A 401 5.34 -10.36 -33.80
C ALA A 401 4.94 -9.15 -34.68
N PRO A 402 4.45 -8.03 -34.10
CA PRO A 402 4.04 -6.88 -34.90
C PRO A 402 5.14 -6.57 -35.90
N HIS A 403 4.83 -5.97 -37.06
CA HIS A 403 5.81 -5.71 -38.13
C HIS A 403 7.12 -5.04 -37.64
N PHE A 404 7.07 -4.43 -36.45
CA PHE A 404 8.16 -3.94 -35.61
C PHE A 404 9.15 -5.01 -35.06
N ALA A 405 8.66 -6.16 -34.59
CA ALA A 405 9.44 -7.22 -33.95
C ALA A 405 10.19 -8.15 -34.93
N ARG A 406 9.76 -8.28 -36.19
CA ARG A 406 10.54 -8.96 -37.24
C ARG A 406 11.81 -8.21 -37.68
N ARG A 407 12.01 -6.97 -37.22
CA ARG A 407 13.21 -6.14 -37.49
C ARG A 407 14.13 -5.97 -36.27
N LEU A 408 13.88 -6.74 -35.19
CA LEU A 408 14.58 -6.66 -33.91
C LEU A 408 15.83 -7.58 -33.80
N ASP A 409 16.20 -8.30 -34.87
CA ASP A 409 17.37 -9.21 -34.97
C ASP A 409 18.76 -8.55 -34.78
N PHE A 410 18.83 -7.29 -34.33
CA PHE A 410 20.07 -6.51 -34.19
C PHE A 410 20.25 -5.89 -32.78
N LEU A 411 19.69 -6.50 -31.73
CA LEU A 411 20.09 -6.17 -30.36
C LEU A 411 21.42 -6.83 -30.03
N GLY A 412 22.45 -6.00 -29.78
CA GLY A 412 23.75 -6.45 -29.33
C GLY A 412 23.61 -7.32 -28.08
N ALA A 413 23.98 -8.59 -28.22
CA ALA A 413 23.96 -9.55 -27.14
C ALA A 413 24.84 -9.06 -25.98
N MET A 414 24.28 -9.01 -24.78
CA MET A 414 25.08 -9.04 -23.56
C MET A 414 25.89 -10.36 -23.57
N PRO A 415 27.17 -10.37 -23.16
CA PRO A 415 27.98 -11.58 -23.23
C PRO A 415 27.48 -12.61 -22.21
N GLY A 416 26.79 -13.65 -22.69
CA GLY A 416 26.36 -14.80 -21.88
C GLY A 416 24.98 -15.31 -22.28
N ARG A 417 24.95 -16.41 -23.05
CA ARG A 417 23.76 -17.19 -23.48
C ARG A 417 22.72 -16.41 -24.30
N ALA A 418 23.05 -16.07 -25.55
CA ALA A 418 22.01 -15.85 -26.56
C ALA A 418 21.46 -17.21 -27.00
N ALA A 419 20.24 -17.56 -26.58
CA ALA A 419 19.50 -18.67 -27.17
C ALA A 419 19.26 -18.36 -28.67
N SER A 420 19.28 -19.36 -29.54
CA SER A 420 19.01 -19.12 -30.96
C SER A 420 17.58 -18.59 -31.15
N ALA A 421 17.29 -17.85 -32.23
CA ALA A 421 15.92 -17.44 -32.54
C ALA A 421 14.93 -18.62 -32.64
N GLN A 422 15.46 -19.83 -32.89
CA GLN A 422 14.71 -21.08 -32.92
C GLN A 422 14.38 -21.61 -31.51
N ASP A 423 15.17 -21.25 -30.50
CA ASP A 423 14.96 -21.62 -29.10
C ASP A 423 14.18 -20.54 -28.31
N ASP A 424 14.24 -19.28 -28.71
CA ASP A 424 13.54 -18.17 -28.01
C ASP A 424 12.97 -17.12 -28.98
N PRO A 425 11.85 -17.42 -29.65
CA PRO A 425 11.26 -16.52 -30.66
C PRO A 425 10.76 -15.18 -30.10
N TYR A 426 10.53 -15.09 -28.79
CA TYR A 426 10.02 -13.88 -28.12
C TYR A 426 11.05 -13.16 -27.24
N GLY A 427 12.29 -13.66 -27.16
CA GLY A 427 13.40 -13.03 -26.43
C GLY A 427 13.60 -11.55 -26.79
N PRO A 428 13.68 -11.16 -28.08
CA PRO A 428 13.83 -9.76 -28.47
C PRO A 428 12.68 -8.86 -27.99
N LEU A 429 11.45 -9.36 -27.92
CA LEU A 429 10.30 -8.62 -27.39
C LEU A 429 10.45 -8.39 -25.88
N ARG A 430 10.81 -9.42 -25.12
CA ARG A 430 11.02 -9.28 -23.67
C ARG A 430 12.19 -8.34 -23.35
N GLN A 431 13.28 -8.42 -24.10
CA GLN A 431 14.44 -7.52 -23.98
C GLN A 431 14.09 -6.07 -24.33
N TYR A 432 13.28 -5.85 -25.37
CA TYR A 432 12.78 -4.51 -25.70
C TYR A 432 11.97 -3.91 -24.54
N LEU A 433 11.04 -4.68 -23.96
CA LEU A 433 10.19 -4.22 -22.86
C LEU A 433 11.01 -3.94 -21.59
N PHE A 434 11.94 -4.83 -21.24
CA PHE A 434 12.83 -4.59 -20.10
C PHE A 434 13.77 -3.40 -20.34
N GLY A 435 14.26 -3.21 -21.56
CA GLY A 435 15.14 -2.10 -21.92
C GLY A 435 14.52 -0.72 -21.79
N LEU A 436 13.18 -0.62 -21.74
CA LEU A 436 12.45 0.63 -21.48
C LEU A 436 12.24 0.91 -20.00
N LEU A 437 12.52 -0.04 -19.11
CA LEU A 437 12.37 0.17 -17.67
C LEU A 437 13.52 1.01 -17.14
N ARG A 438 13.15 1.97 -16.30
CA ARG A 438 14.09 2.77 -15.55
C ARG A 438 14.87 1.91 -14.55
N LEU A 439 16.20 1.94 -14.67
CA LEU A 439 17.14 1.24 -13.80
C LEU A 439 17.60 2.15 -12.65
N ALA A 440 18.31 1.58 -11.68
CA ALA A 440 18.86 2.33 -10.57
C ALA A 440 19.84 3.41 -11.07
N GLY A 441 19.64 4.66 -10.65
CA GLY A 441 20.39 5.83 -11.12
C GLY A 441 19.70 6.59 -12.26
N GLU A 442 18.65 6.04 -12.85
CA GLU A 442 17.90 6.65 -13.96
C GLU A 442 16.63 7.39 -13.49
N GLU A 443 16.45 7.62 -12.17
CA GLU A 443 15.32 8.35 -11.54
C GLU A 443 15.06 9.75 -12.13
N ASN A 444 16.08 10.37 -12.72
CA ASN A 444 15.99 11.69 -13.34
C ASN A 444 16.04 11.65 -14.87
N GLU A 445 16.15 10.46 -15.45
CA GLU A 445 16.19 10.25 -16.89
C GLU A 445 14.77 10.15 -17.46
N PHE A 446 14.47 11.04 -18.41
CA PHE A 446 13.18 10.99 -19.11
C PHE A 446 13.18 9.92 -20.20
N LYS A 447 14.27 9.77 -20.96
CA LYS A 447 14.38 8.93 -22.15
C LYS A 447 15.82 8.45 -22.37
N ILE A 448 16.02 7.44 -23.23
CA ILE A 448 17.34 6.86 -23.52
C ILE A 448 18.04 7.62 -24.65
N GLU A 449 19.07 8.41 -24.35
CA GLU A 449 19.80 9.21 -25.36
C GLU A 449 21.12 8.59 -25.83
N ASP A 450 21.79 7.81 -24.98
CA ASP A 450 23.13 7.27 -25.19
C ASP A 450 23.19 6.05 -26.13
N ARG A 451 22.05 5.41 -26.41
CA ARG A 451 21.96 4.20 -27.25
C ARG A 451 21.43 4.48 -28.65
N VAL A 452 22.10 5.34 -29.42
CA VAL A 452 21.66 5.82 -30.75
C VAL A 452 21.33 4.69 -31.75
N SER A 453 22.03 3.56 -31.67
CA SER A 453 21.76 2.39 -32.53
C SER A 453 20.61 1.50 -32.06
N SER A 454 20.06 1.75 -30.86
CA SER A 454 18.99 0.95 -30.26
C SER A 454 17.61 1.45 -30.67
N ARG A 455 16.65 0.54 -30.79
CA ARG A 455 15.24 0.87 -31.11
C ARG A 455 14.51 1.60 -29.99
N ILE A 456 15.06 1.57 -28.78
CA ILE A 456 14.54 2.31 -27.62
C ILE A 456 15.11 3.74 -27.53
N HIS A 457 16.01 4.11 -28.45
CA HIS A 457 16.58 5.45 -28.48
C HIS A 457 15.47 6.50 -28.56
N ASN A 458 15.59 7.53 -27.73
CA ASN A 458 14.68 8.67 -27.65
C ASN A 458 13.24 8.31 -27.25
N LEU A 459 12.99 7.10 -26.72
CA LEU A 459 11.71 6.72 -26.12
C LEU A 459 11.69 7.04 -24.62
N PRO A 460 10.56 7.52 -24.07
CA PRO A 460 10.41 7.72 -22.63
C PRO A 460 10.61 6.42 -21.84
N LEU A 461 11.32 6.52 -20.72
CA LEU A 461 11.52 5.44 -19.77
C LEU A 461 10.27 5.19 -18.92
N MET A 462 10.10 3.94 -18.52
CA MET A 462 8.93 3.43 -17.79
C MET A 462 9.27 3.05 -16.34
N PRO A 463 8.31 3.16 -15.41
CA PRO A 463 6.98 3.75 -15.58
C PRO A 463 7.03 5.26 -15.81
N LEU A 464 6.15 5.77 -16.68
CA LEU A 464 6.01 7.20 -16.93
C LEU A 464 5.08 7.84 -15.88
N LEU A 465 5.52 7.77 -14.62
CA LEU A 465 4.84 8.33 -13.45
C LEU A 465 5.82 9.21 -12.67
N CYS A 466 5.31 10.12 -11.85
CA CYS A 466 6.08 10.97 -10.96
C CYS A 466 6.89 10.13 -9.95
N GLY A 467 8.13 10.54 -9.70
CA GLY A 467 9.01 9.97 -8.68
C GLY A 467 8.82 10.61 -7.30
N ASP A 468 9.74 10.35 -6.37
CA ASP A 468 9.63 10.79 -4.97
C ASP A 468 9.90 12.30 -4.78
N ASN A 469 10.56 12.94 -5.75
CA ASN A 469 10.77 14.38 -5.77
C ASN A 469 10.82 14.94 -7.20
N PRO A 470 9.65 15.15 -7.83
CA PRO A 470 9.52 15.84 -9.11
C PRO A 470 9.25 17.34 -8.93
N LEU A 471 9.18 17.83 -7.68
CA LEU A 471 8.75 19.18 -7.33
C LEU A 471 9.91 20.14 -7.11
N THR A 472 11.06 19.62 -6.65
CA THR A 472 12.23 20.43 -6.33
C THR A 472 13.50 19.91 -7.01
N ASN A 473 14.51 20.78 -7.06
CA ASN A 473 15.83 20.47 -7.61
C ASN A 473 16.83 20.00 -6.54
N HIS A 474 16.39 19.83 -5.29
CA HIS A 474 17.25 19.33 -4.23
C HIS A 474 17.10 17.82 -4.09
N ALA A 475 18.14 17.05 -4.41
CA ALA A 475 18.06 15.58 -4.47
C ALA A 475 16.82 15.10 -5.27
N PRO A 476 16.72 15.51 -6.56
CA PRO A 476 15.54 15.21 -7.37
C PRO A 476 15.42 13.70 -7.60
N SER A 477 14.16 13.27 -7.69
CA SER A 477 13.74 11.94 -8.11
C SER A 477 12.50 12.16 -8.95
N LYS A 478 12.72 12.56 -10.22
CA LYS A 478 11.66 13.08 -11.09
C LYS A 478 10.64 12.02 -11.46
N PHE A 479 11.09 10.79 -11.72
CA PHE A 479 10.24 9.74 -12.26
C PHE A 479 10.26 8.49 -11.40
N LEU A 480 9.12 7.79 -11.39
CA LEU A 480 8.98 6.54 -10.65
C LEU A 480 9.93 5.48 -11.19
N ARG A 481 10.50 4.70 -10.26
CA ARG A 481 11.25 3.48 -10.55
C ARG A 481 10.60 2.31 -9.81
N LEU A 482 10.57 1.14 -10.46
CA LEU A 482 10.18 -0.10 -9.79
C LEU A 482 11.21 -0.48 -8.71
N THR A 483 10.82 -1.29 -7.73
CA THR A 483 11.75 -1.78 -6.69
C THR A 483 12.87 -2.62 -7.30
N ASP A 484 14.00 -2.77 -6.58
CA ASP A 484 15.14 -3.55 -7.06
C ASP A 484 14.72 -5.03 -7.28
N HIS A 485 13.89 -5.58 -6.40
CA HIS A 485 13.30 -6.91 -6.58
C HIS A 485 12.44 -7.03 -7.84
N MET A 486 11.50 -6.09 -8.08
CA MET A 486 10.66 -6.12 -9.29
C MET A 486 11.51 -6.04 -10.56
N LEU A 487 12.52 -5.17 -10.60
CA LEU A 487 13.45 -5.08 -11.72
C LEU A 487 14.26 -6.37 -11.89
N PHE A 488 14.67 -7.03 -10.81
CA PHE A 488 15.34 -8.32 -10.87
C PHE A 488 14.44 -9.41 -11.49
N ILE A 489 13.19 -9.51 -11.04
CA ILE A 489 12.21 -10.47 -11.58
C ILE A 489 11.99 -10.25 -13.08
N LEU A 490 11.76 -8.99 -13.49
CA LEU A 490 11.59 -8.63 -14.90
C LEU A 490 12.86 -8.87 -15.73
N LYS A 491 14.06 -8.71 -15.13
CA LYS A 491 15.32 -9.03 -15.80
C LYS A 491 15.47 -10.53 -16.05
N GLN A 492 15.13 -11.37 -15.08
CA GLN A 492 15.16 -12.83 -15.24
C GLN A 492 14.21 -13.27 -16.34
N TRP A 493 12.98 -12.73 -16.35
CA TRP A 493 12.01 -12.95 -17.42
C TRP A 493 12.54 -12.51 -18.80
N ALA A 494 13.11 -11.30 -18.88
CA ALA A 494 13.68 -10.79 -20.13
C ALA A 494 14.79 -11.69 -20.68
N ASN A 495 15.60 -12.26 -19.79
CA ASN A 495 16.66 -13.21 -20.13
C ASN A 495 16.15 -14.63 -20.42
N GLY A 496 14.84 -14.87 -20.36
CA GLY A 496 14.26 -16.19 -20.57
C GLY A 496 14.44 -17.17 -19.39
N CYS A 497 14.83 -16.65 -18.23
CA CYS A 497 15.03 -17.41 -17.00
C CYS A 497 13.77 -17.39 -16.13
N PHE A 498 12.67 -17.95 -16.61
CA PHE A 498 11.38 -17.98 -15.89
C PHE A 498 10.61 -19.27 -16.20
N ASP A 499 9.66 -19.62 -15.34
CA ASP A 499 8.79 -20.79 -15.51
C ASP A 499 7.36 -20.35 -15.84
N ASN A 500 6.65 -21.15 -16.63
CA ASN A 500 5.24 -20.95 -16.94
C ASN A 500 4.42 -21.98 -16.16
N GLU A 501 3.84 -21.53 -15.05
CA GLU A 501 3.10 -22.36 -14.11
C GLU A 501 1.74 -22.87 -14.66
N LEU A 502 1.26 -22.31 -15.78
CA LEU A 502 0.11 -22.86 -16.49
C LEU A 502 0.49 -24.05 -17.37
N ASP A 503 1.65 -23.98 -18.04
CA ASP A 503 2.13 -25.06 -18.90
C ASP A 503 2.59 -26.28 -18.08
N ASP A 504 3.10 -26.05 -16.86
CA ASP A 504 3.56 -27.12 -15.97
C ASP A 504 2.47 -27.63 -14.99
N GLY A 505 1.29 -26.99 -14.97
CA GLY A 505 0.13 -27.39 -14.17
C GLY A 505 0.15 -26.96 -12.69
N ARG A 506 1.13 -26.16 -12.24
CA ARG A 506 1.15 -25.58 -10.88
C ARG A 506 0.10 -24.47 -10.67
N LEU A 507 -0.48 -23.97 -11.75
CA LEU A 507 -1.61 -23.03 -11.77
C LEU A 507 -2.71 -23.59 -12.69
N ALA A 508 -3.96 -23.55 -12.24
CA ALA A 508 -5.09 -24.13 -12.96
C ALA A 508 -5.97 -23.05 -13.60
N ARG A 509 -6.44 -23.31 -14.84
CA ARG A 509 -7.54 -22.59 -15.48
C ARG A 509 -8.78 -23.48 -15.53
N PRO A 510 -9.97 -23.05 -15.03
CA PRO A 510 -10.25 -21.94 -14.10
C PRO A 510 -9.78 -22.22 -12.65
N PRO A 511 -9.78 -21.22 -11.73
CA PRO A 511 -10.33 -19.86 -11.88
C PRO A 511 -9.35 -18.82 -12.42
N TYR A 512 -8.08 -19.17 -12.66
CA TYR A 512 -7.09 -18.20 -13.12
C TYR A 512 -7.30 -17.81 -14.59
N THR A 513 -7.21 -16.52 -14.90
CA THR A 513 -7.01 -16.02 -16.28
C THR A 513 -5.99 -14.88 -16.30
N PRO A 514 -5.27 -14.64 -17.41
CA PRO A 514 -4.36 -13.50 -17.52
C PRO A 514 -5.05 -12.14 -17.31
N TYR A 515 -6.37 -12.08 -17.52
CA TYR A 515 -7.15 -10.85 -17.40
C TYR A 515 -7.83 -10.69 -16.03
N ARG A 516 -7.66 -11.70 -15.16
CA ARG A 516 -7.91 -11.66 -13.71
C ARG A 516 -6.75 -12.33 -12.98
N PRO A 517 -5.57 -11.69 -12.96
CA PRO A 517 -4.36 -12.34 -12.47
C PRO A 517 -4.28 -12.44 -10.94
N TYR A 518 -5.17 -11.77 -10.21
CA TYR A 518 -5.15 -11.72 -8.75
C TYR A 518 -6.06 -12.80 -8.15
N SER A 519 -5.54 -13.50 -7.13
CA SER A 519 -6.29 -14.54 -6.42
C SER A 519 -7.45 -13.96 -5.63
N THR A 520 -8.62 -14.60 -5.72
CA THR A 520 -9.78 -14.33 -4.86
C THR A 520 -9.85 -15.28 -3.66
N ALA A 521 -8.94 -16.26 -3.58
CA ALA A 521 -8.87 -17.17 -2.45
C ALA A 521 -8.44 -16.42 -1.18
N LEU A 522 -9.13 -16.67 -0.08
CA LEU A 522 -8.80 -16.08 1.21
C LEU A 522 -7.42 -16.56 1.69
N PRO A 523 -6.63 -15.69 2.35
CA PRO A 523 -5.35 -16.08 2.93
C PRO A 523 -5.46 -17.25 3.92
N ALA A 524 -4.58 -18.24 3.79
CA ALA A 524 -4.49 -19.37 4.72
C ALA A 524 -3.47 -19.11 5.84
N THR A 525 -2.43 -18.34 5.55
CA THR A 525 -1.35 -18.02 6.49
C THR A 525 -1.35 -16.55 6.88
N GLY A 526 -0.72 -16.24 8.01
CA GLY A 526 -0.55 -14.84 8.44
C GLY A 526 0.26 -14.01 7.44
N ARG A 527 1.24 -14.63 6.76
CA ARG A 527 2.07 -13.97 5.75
C ARG A 527 1.28 -13.64 4.48
N GLU A 528 0.40 -14.55 4.04
CA GLU A 528 -0.52 -14.29 2.93
C GLU A 528 -1.48 -13.15 3.26
N LEU A 529 -1.97 -13.09 4.50
CA LEU A 529 -2.85 -12.01 4.96
C LEU A 529 -2.12 -10.66 4.97
N ASP A 530 -0.89 -10.62 5.49
CA ASP A 530 -0.05 -9.41 5.47
C ASP A 530 0.16 -8.91 4.03
N ARG A 531 0.49 -9.82 3.10
CA ARG A 531 0.69 -9.50 1.68
C ARG A 531 -0.59 -9.00 1.02
N GLY A 532 -1.70 -9.69 1.24
CA GLY A 532 -2.98 -9.33 0.63
C GLY A 532 -3.47 -7.95 1.06
N VAL A 533 -3.36 -7.63 2.35
CA VAL A 533 -3.70 -6.29 2.88
C VAL A 533 -2.77 -5.21 2.30
N LEU A 534 -1.45 -5.42 2.35
CA LEU A 534 -0.46 -4.40 1.94
C LEU A 534 -0.33 -4.23 0.43
N SER A 535 -0.80 -5.18 -0.37
CA SER A 535 -0.88 -5.02 -1.82
C SER A 535 -1.86 -3.92 -2.22
N ASN A 536 -2.86 -3.61 -1.39
CA ASN A 536 -3.87 -2.58 -1.65
C ASN A 536 -3.47 -1.17 -1.16
N VAL A 537 -2.19 -0.96 -0.85
CA VAL A 537 -1.62 0.28 -0.31
C VAL A 537 -0.57 0.80 -1.28
N LEU A 538 -0.51 2.11 -1.47
CA LEU A 538 0.46 2.75 -2.36
C LEU A 538 1.89 2.48 -1.88
N GLY A 539 2.76 1.93 -2.74
CA GLY A 539 4.20 1.73 -2.47
C GLY A 539 5.10 2.86 -3.00
N GLY A 540 4.55 3.76 -3.81
CA GLY A 540 5.23 4.95 -4.24
C GLY A 540 4.73 5.48 -5.59
N ALA A 541 5.14 6.68 -5.99
CA ALA A 541 6.09 7.56 -5.29
C ALA A 541 5.60 8.09 -3.92
N PHE A 542 6.53 8.50 -3.06
CA PHE A 542 6.26 9.07 -1.74
C PHE A 542 6.49 10.58 -1.72
N CYS A 543 5.53 11.33 -2.27
CA CYS A 543 5.57 12.80 -2.29
C CYS A 543 4.20 13.44 -1.95
N PRO A 544 3.70 13.34 -0.71
CA PRO A 544 4.25 12.57 0.41
C PRO A 544 3.90 11.08 0.37
N GLY A 545 2.91 10.68 -0.45
CA GLY A 545 2.41 9.31 -0.56
C GLY A 545 0.90 9.26 -0.36
N GLY A 546 0.36 8.06 -0.09
CA GLY A 546 -1.07 7.84 0.13
C GLY A 546 -1.38 7.66 1.60
N GLU A 547 -1.55 6.42 2.03
CA GLU A 547 -1.80 6.07 3.43
C GLU A 547 -0.56 6.26 4.32
N ALA A 548 0.63 6.12 3.74
CA ALA A 548 1.91 6.32 4.39
C ALA A 548 2.94 6.85 3.37
N GLY A 549 4.04 7.42 3.88
CA GLY A 549 5.14 7.94 3.06
C GLY A 549 6.42 7.10 3.14
N TRP A 550 7.53 7.73 2.76
CA TRP A 550 8.85 7.11 2.69
C TRP A 550 9.36 6.51 4.01
N ILE A 551 8.77 6.84 5.16
CA ILE A 551 9.15 6.27 6.47
C ILE A 551 9.05 4.74 6.46
N MET A 552 8.16 4.18 5.65
CA MET A 552 8.00 2.75 5.44
C MET A 552 9.23 2.07 4.82
N ARG A 553 10.14 2.82 4.19
CA ARG A 553 11.41 2.29 3.66
C ARG A 553 12.54 2.27 4.70
N ASN A 554 12.30 2.80 5.91
CA ASN A 554 13.33 2.85 6.95
C ASN A 554 13.40 1.51 7.72
N PRO A 555 14.48 0.73 7.61
CA PRO A 555 14.56 -0.56 8.31
C PRO A 555 14.51 -0.42 9.84
N ALA A 556 14.85 0.74 10.41
CA ALA A 556 14.88 0.95 11.85
C ALA A 556 13.49 0.94 12.51
N ILE A 557 12.41 1.14 11.74
CA ILE A 557 11.05 1.12 12.28
C ILE A 557 10.49 -0.30 12.44
N TYR A 558 11.22 -1.33 12.00
CA TYR A 558 10.75 -2.71 12.03
C TYR A 558 11.42 -3.50 13.16
N TRP A 559 10.59 -4.19 13.94
CA TRP A 559 11.05 -5.14 14.96
C TRP A 559 11.37 -6.51 14.35
N GLU A 560 10.53 -6.93 13.41
CA GLU A 560 10.74 -8.05 12.51
C GLU A 560 10.13 -7.69 11.14
N PRO A 561 10.45 -8.41 10.05
CA PRO A 561 9.78 -8.21 8.77
C PRO A 561 8.27 -8.14 8.94
N TYR A 562 7.66 -7.08 8.39
CA TYR A 562 6.23 -6.77 8.47
C TYR A 562 5.69 -6.51 9.88
N ARG A 563 6.53 -6.16 10.85
CA ARG A 563 6.10 -5.72 12.19
C ARG A 563 6.76 -4.42 12.59
N ILE A 564 5.93 -3.40 12.78
CA ILE A 564 6.37 -2.11 13.27
C ILE A 564 6.87 -2.27 14.71
N LYS A 565 8.03 -1.70 14.98
CA LYS A 565 8.63 -1.61 16.30
C LYS A 565 7.91 -0.53 17.09
N ALA A 566 6.93 -0.92 17.90
CA ALA A 566 6.20 -0.01 18.78
C ALA A 566 7.02 0.40 20.01
N ASP A 567 6.89 1.64 20.46
CA ASP A 567 7.37 2.10 21.76
C ASP A 567 6.59 1.36 22.85
N ARG A 568 7.24 0.38 23.48
CA ARG A 568 6.64 -0.48 24.51
C ARG A 568 6.14 0.27 25.74
N SER A 569 6.69 1.45 26.02
CA SER A 569 6.24 2.26 27.16
C SER A 569 4.84 2.88 26.97
N LEU A 570 4.32 2.88 25.74
CA LEU A 570 2.98 3.39 25.39
C LEU A 570 2.06 2.30 24.84
N SER A 571 2.65 1.25 24.26
CA SER A 571 1.90 0.17 23.61
C SER A 571 1.55 -0.99 24.56
N ASP A 572 2.42 -1.38 25.49
CA ASP A 572 2.12 -2.49 26.42
C ASP A 572 0.92 -2.16 27.35
N PHE A 573 0.27 -3.20 27.86
CA PHE A 573 -0.73 -3.09 28.93
C PHE A 573 -0.09 -2.53 30.20
N ALA A 574 -0.82 -1.73 31.00
CA ALA A 574 -0.23 -1.12 32.20
C ALA A 574 0.28 -2.14 33.22
N VAL A 575 -0.41 -3.27 33.36
CA VAL A 575 0.03 -4.43 34.15
C VAL A 575 0.37 -5.56 33.19
N SER A 576 1.62 -6.05 33.23
CA SER A 576 2.04 -7.18 32.40
C SER A 576 1.30 -8.46 32.78
N ALA A 577 1.16 -9.40 31.84
CA ALA A 577 0.57 -10.70 32.12
C ALA A 577 1.23 -11.42 33.32
N ALA A 578 2.56 -11.31 33.45
CA ALA A 578 3.31 -11.89 34.57
C ALA A 578 2.89 -11.28 35.92
N GLN A 579 2.79 -9.95 36.00
CA GLN A 579 2.31 -9.26 37.20
C GLN A 579 0.87 -9.62 37.52
N GLN A 580 -0.01 -9.65 36.52
CA GLN A 580 -1.42 -9.99 36.70
C GLN A 580 -1.60 -11.42 37.23
N ASN A 581 -0.75 -12.35 36.78
CA ASN A 581 -0.74 -13.72 37.28
C ASN A 581 -0.33 -13.86 38.76
N THR A 582 0.28 -12.83 39.38
CA THR A 582 0.60 -12.83 40.83
C THR A 582 -0.56 -12.40 41.72
N GLY A 583 -1.58 -11.74 41.17
CA GLY A 583 -2.76 -11.27 41.90
C GLY A 583 -3.74 -12.39 42.27
N ILE A 584 -4.64 -12.10 43.23
CA ILE A 584 -5.74 -13.00 43.65
C ILE A 584 -7.08 -12.62 42.97
N GLY A 585 -7.10 -11.60 42.10
CA GLY A 585 -8.30 -11.04 41.46
C GLY A 585 -8.46 -11.28 39.95
N GLY A 586 -9.62 -10.88 39.40
CA GLY A 586 -9.97 -10.94 37.97
C GLY A 586 -9.24 -9.90 37.11
N ILE A 587 -9.70 -9.67 35.87
CA ILE A 587 -9.08 -8.73 34.92
C ILE A 587 -8.99 -7.34 35.56
N GLU A 588 -7.78 -6.91 35.94
CA GLU A 588 -7.57 -5.54 36.39
C GLU A 588 -7.61 -4.68 35.14
N ALA A 589 -8.66 -3.89 35.06
CA ALA A 589 -8.99 -3.23 33.83
C ALA A 589 -8.02 -2.06 33.59
N ASP A 590 -7.37 -2.08 32.42
CA ASP A 590 -6.27 -1.20 32.00
C ASP A 590 -6.77 0.24 31.74
N TYR A 591 -7.30 0.89 32.78
CA TYR A 591 -7.92 2.21 32.72
C TYR A 591 -7.09 3.30 33.41
N THR A 592 -5.91 3.01 33.92
CA THR A 592 -5.10 4.02 34.61
C THR A 592 -3.81 4.27 33.85
N PHE A 593 -3.92 4.93 32.69
CA PHE A 593 -2.74 5.43 32.01
C PHE A 593 -2.29 6.77 32.61
N ASN A 594 -0.98 6.93 32.78
CA ASN A 594 -0.40 8.09 33.44
C ASN A 594 -0.58 9.33 32.55
N VAL A 595 -1.27 10.34 33.11
CA VAL A 595 -1.79 11.56 32.46
C VAL A 595 -0.67 12.57 32.12
N ASP A 596 0.53 12.37 32.67
CA ASP A 596 1.50 13.46 32.85
C ASP A 596 2.49 13.66 31.70
N ARG A 597 2.43 12.89 30.61
CA ARG A 597 3.37 13.03 29.48
C ARG A 597 2.69 12.94 28.12
N PRO A 598 2.63 14.05 27.34
CA PRO A 598 2.13 14.00 25.97
C PRO A 598 3.05 13.14 25.10
N LEU A 599 2.51 12.65 23.98
CA LEU A 599 3.29 11.95 22.97
C LEU A 599 4.47 12.82 22.48
N SER A 600 5.59 12.16 22.17
CA SER A 600 6.80 12.82 21.69
C SER A 600 6.56 13.53 20.35
N GLN A 601 7.11 14.73 20.23
CA GLN A 601 7.18 15.48 18.97
C GLN A 601 8.47 15.26 18.19
N ASP A 602 9.29 14.30 18.63
CA ASP A 602 10.48 13.83 17.94
C ASP A 602 10.39 12.31 17.72
N SER A 603 11.18 11.78 16.78
CA SER A 603 11.25 10.34 16.51
C SER A 603 12.46 9.70 17.21
N ASP A 604 12.24 8.61 17.94
CA ASP A 604 13.30 7.76 18.49
C ASP A 604 13.10 6.31 17.99
N PHE A 605 13.74 5.98 16.86
CA PHE A 605 13.63 4.65 16.25
C PHE A 605 14.31 3.55 17.09
N ALA A 606 15.24 3.91 17.99
CA ALA A 606 15.84 2.95 18.90
C ALA A 606 14.82 2.50 19.96
N LYS A 607 13.98 3.42 20.44
CA LYS A 607 12.87 3.13 21.34
C LYS A 607 11.67 2.48 20.63
N GLY A 608 11.36 2.92 19.42
CA GLY A 608 10.22 2.47 18.62
C GLY A 608 9.24 3.61 18.32
N LEU A 609 8.32 3.36 17.40
CA LEU A 609 7.30 4.32 16.98
C LEU A 609 6.20 4.46 18.04
N GLN A 610 5.71 5.69 18.20
CA GLN A 610 4.56 6.04 19.01
C GLN A 610 3.30 6.20 18.13
N PRO A 611 2.09 6.21 18.72
CA PRO A 611 0.88 6.56 18.00
C PRO A 611 1.03 7.83 17.15
N GLY A 612 0.55 7.80 15.91
CA GLY A 612 0.63 8.91 14.96
C GLY A 612 1.98 9.08 14.25
N ASP A 613 2.99 8.23 14.51
CA ASP A 613 4.32 8.40 13.94
C ASP A 613 4.43 7.97 12.47
N ILE A 614 3.51 7.17 11.92
CA ILE A 614 3.53 6.79 10.50
C ILE A 614 2.93 7.91 9.64
N THR A 615 1.79 8.48 10.04
CA THR A 615 1.01 9.40 9.22
C THR A 615 1.39 10.88 9.39
N LYS A 616 2.22 11.22 10.39
CA LYS A 616 2.66 12.62 10.64
C LYS A 616 3.42 13.27 9.49
N TYR A 617 4.00 12.47 8.60
CA TYR A 617 4.74 12.92 7.41
C TYR A 617 3.81 13.31 6.25
N SER A 618 2.55 12.87 6.25
CA SER A 618 1.60 13.14 5.18
C SER A 618 1.13 14.61 5.19
N ALA A 619 0.48 15.01 4.10
CA ALA A 619 -0.15 16.30 3.94
C ALA A 619 -1.21 16.58 5.01
N LEU A 620 -1.41 17.88 5.27
CA LEU A 620 -2.37 18.39 6.23
C LEU A 620 -3.12 19.61 5.65
N PRO A 621 -4.42 19.48 5.35
CA PRO A 621 -5.22 18.26 5.42
C PRO A 621 -4.95 17.31 4.24
N TRP A 622 -5.25 16.01 4.40
CA TRP A 622 -5.02 15.01 3.34
C TRP A 622 -5.77 15.29 2.03
N GLN A 623 -6.90 16.00 2.08
CA GLN A 623 -7.73 16.32 0.91
C GLN A 623 -7.03 17.26 -0.07
N ALA A 624 -6.15 18.14 0.41
CA ALA A 624 -5.42 19.06 -0.45
C ALA A 624 -4.43 18.28 -1.33
N ASP A 625 -3.61 17.43 -0.71
CA ASP A 625 -2.76 16.48 -1.42
C ASP A 625 -3.55 15.58 -2.35
N PHE A 626 -4.64 14.97 -1.88
CA PHE A 626 -5.48 14.12 -2.71
C PHE A 626 -6.04 14.83 -3.95
N ASN A 627 -6.34 16.13 -3.86
CA ASN A 627 -6.77 16.92 -5.01
C ASN A 627 -5.62 17.19 -5.99
N GLU A 628 -4.42 17.45 -5.48
CA GLU A 628 -3.19 17.75 -6.24
C GLU A 628 -2.52 16.51 -6.85
N CYS A 629 -2.86 15.31 -6.37
CA CYS A 629 -2.39 14.00 -6.84
C CYS A 629 -2.92 13.61 -8.23
N THR A 630 -2.75 14.48 -9.23
CA THR A 630 -3.25 14.32 -10.60
C THR A 630 -2.09 14.19 -11.59
N THR A 631 -1.57 15.32 -12.05
CA THR A 631 -0.46 15.48 -12.97
C THR A 631 0.49 16.54 -12.43
N ASN A 632 1.78 16.35 -12.66
CA ASN A 632 2.81 17.34 -12.43
C ASN A 632 3.53 17.68 -13.74
N LYS A 633 3.91 18.94 -13.93
CA LYS A 633 4.74 19.36 -15.07
C LYS A 633 6.21 19.20 -14.70
N ILE A 634 6.84 18.15 -15.18
CA ILE A 634 8.24 17.85 -14.91
C ILE A 634 9.12 18.50 -15.98
N ASP A 635 10.20 19.18 -15.57
CA ASP A 635 11.23 19.67 -16.49
C ASP A 635 12.04 18.50 -17.06
N VAL A 636 12.00 18.36 -18.39
CA VAL A 636 12.67 17.30 -19.16
C VAL A 636 13.72 17.87 -20.13
N THR A 637 14.15 19.12 -19.93
CA THR A 637 15.10 19.81 -20.81
C THR A 637 16.44 19.09 -20.86
N TYR A 638 17.00 18.76 -19.68
CA TYR A 638 18.17 17.87 -19.52
C TYR A 638 18.05 17.07 -18.21
N ALA A 639 18.61 15.85 -18.18
CA ALA A 639 18.60 15.01 -16.98
C ALA A 639 19.28 15.70 -15.78
N ASP A 640 20.46 16.29 -16.03
CA ASP A 640 21.33 16.90 -15.01
C ASP A 640 20.98 18.35 -14.64
N TRP A 641 20.06 19.00 -15.36
CA TRP A 641 19.75 20.43 -15.10
C TRP A 641 19.06 20.66 -13.76
N ASN A 642 18.33 19.64 -13.25
CA ASN A 642 17.78 19.68 -11.89
C ASN A 642 18.82 19.38 -10.80
N VAL A 643 20.06 19.04 -11.15
CA VAL A 643 21.13 18.71 -10.20
C VAL A 643 22.11 19.88 -10.03
N ASN A 644 22.28 20.73 -11.04
CA ASN A 644 23.49 21.57 -11.09
C ASN A 644 23.30 23.07 -10.77
N TYR A 645 22.19 23.74 -11.10
CA TYR A 645 22.11 25.22 -10.91
C TYR A 645 20.69 25.80 -10.67
N PRO A 646 20.08 25.59 -9.49
CA PRO A 646 18.80 26.22 -9.15
C PRO A 646 18.87 27.76 -9.08
N ASP A 647 20.07 28.32 -8.83
CA ASP A 647 20.33 29.76 -8.70
C ASP A 647 20.99 30.36 -9.95
N SER A 648 20.85 29.74 -11.13
CA SER A 648 21.30 30.35 -12.39
C SER A 648 20.38 31.51 -12.78
N GLU A 649 20.39 32.57 -11.97
CA GLU A 649 19.79 33.85 -12.28
C GLU A 649 20.45 34.37 -13.56
N ASN A 650 19.70 34.38 -14.67
CA ASN A 650 19.99 35.01 -15.97
C ASN A 650 20.36 34.11 -17.17
N ASP A 651 20.04 32.81 -17.17
CA ASP A 651 19.98 32.07 -18.45
C ASP A 651 18.60 32.19 -19.12
N ASP A 652 18.38 33.36 -19.74
CA ASP A 652 17.16 33.66 -20.50
C ASP A 652 16.94 32.72 -21.69
N GLU A 653 18.02 32.24 -22.32
CA GLU A 653 17.93 31.39 -23.49
C GLU A 653 17.47 30.00 -23.10
N LEU A 654 18.03 29.44 -22.04
CA LEU A 654 17.61 28.15 -21.54
C LEU A 654 16.18 28.16 -21.01
N ARG A 655 15.77 29.22 -20.29
CA ARG A 655 14.37 29.36 -19.83
C ARG A 655 13.39 29.43 -21.00
N ARG A 656 13.78 30.06 -22.11
CA ARG A 656 12.98 30.06 -23.35
C ARG A 656 12.89 28.68 -24.00
N ASN A 657 13.87 27.82 -23.77
CA ASN A 657 13.97 26.48 -24.34
C ASN A 657 13.53 25.37 -23.37
N THR A 658 13.03 25.70 -22.17
CA THR A 658 12.57 24.72 -21.19
C THR A 658 11.48 23.83 -21.77
N GLN A 659 11.70 22.51 -21.72
CA GLN A 659 10.74 21.50 -22.12
C GLN A 659 10.13 20.88 -20.86
N THR A 660 8.80 20.77 -20.82
CA THR A 660 8.09 20.11 -19.72
C THR A 660 7.24 18.96 -20.22
N TRP A 661 7.09 17.95 -19.38
CA TRP A 661 6.22 16.81 -19.62
C TRP A 661 5.19 16.68 -18.50
N ALA A 662 3.91 16.65 -18.87
CA ALA A 662 2.83 16.38 -17.93
C ALA A 662 2.88 14.90 -17.55
N THR A 663 3.20 14.62 -16.29
CA THR A 663 3.44 13.26 -15.78
C THR A 663 2.45 12.97 -14.65
N LEU A 664 1.90 11.75 -14.62
CA LEU A 664 0.86 11.35 -13.68
C LEU A 664 1.45 10.97 -12.32
N TRP A 665 0.72 11.22 -11.24
CA TRP A 665 1.04 10.72 -9.89
C TRP A 665 0.61 9.26 -9.72
N TRP A 666 -0.59 9.00 -9.21
CA TRP A 666 -1.07 7.65 -8.84
C TRP A 666 -2.47 7.36 -9.39
N PRO A 667 -2.63 7.03 -10.69
CA PRO A 667 -3.95 6.81 -11.29
C PRO A 667 -4.84 5.76 -10.58
N ALA A 668 -4.26 4.69 -10.04
CA ALA A 668 -4.98 3.66 -9.27
C ALA A 668 -5.43 4.14 -7.89
N HIS A 669 -4.79 5.18 -7.35
CA HIS A 669 -5.11 5.76 -6.06
C HIS A 669 -6.08 6.94 -6.19
N ARG A 670 -5.84 7.76 -7.23
CA ARG A 670 -6.57 8.97 -7.59
C ARG A 670 -6.75 8.98 -9.12
N PRO A 671 -7.87 8.45 -9.64
CA PRO A 671 -8.11 8.41 -11.08
C PRO A 671 -8.35 9.81 -11.66
N LEU A 672 -8.10 9.98 -12.96
CA LEU A 672 -8.39 11.25 -13.65
C LEU A 672 -9.70 11.17 -14.42
N GLN A 673 -9.94 10.04 -15.06
CA GLN A 673 -11.08 9.81 -15.91
C GLN A 673 -11.56 8.38 -15.77
N TYR A 674 -12.84 8.15 -16.05
CA TYR A 674 -13.46 6.83 -15.91
C TYR A 674 -14.75 6.73 -16.71
N TRP A 675 -15.24 5.51 -16.88
CA TRP A 675 -16.56 5.25 -17.45
C TRP A 675 -17.63 5.29 -16.36
N GLU A 676 -18.52 6.27 -16.42
CA GLU A 676 -19.68 6.40 -15.54
C GLU A 676 -20.91 5.80 -16.22
N ARG A 677 -21.69 4.98 -15.49
CA ARG A 677 -22.98 4.49 -16.01
C ARG A 677 -23.99 5.63 -16.05
N SER A 678 -24.55 5.91 -17.23
CA SER A 678 -25.62 6.88 -17.42
C SER A 678 -26.90 6.43 -16.71
N ALA A 679 -27.62 7.38 -16.10
CA ALA A 679 -28.93 7.14 -15.48
C ALA A 679 -30.04 6.81 -16.50
N ALA A 680 -29.79 7.01 -17.80
CA ALA A 680 -30.77 6.80 -18.85
C ALA A 680 -30.81 5.33 -19.34
N GLY A 681 -31.71 4.53 -18.75
CA GLY A 681 -32.17 3.24 -19.29
C GLY A 681 -31.70 2.01 -18.51
N GLU A 682 -32.60 1.39 -17.74
CA GLU A 682 -32.33 0.14 -17.01
C GLU A 682 -32.08 -1.06 -17.94
N GLU A 683 -32.54 -1.02 -19.20
CA GLU A 683 -32.41 -2.12 -20.16
C GLU A 683 -31.18 -2.03 -21.08
N ASN A 684 -30.56 -0.86 -21.23
CA ASN A 684 -29.36 -0.65 -22.05
C ASN A 684 -28.34 0.17 -21.25
N HIS A 685 -27.38 -0.49 -20.61
CA HIS A 685 -26.31 0.17 -19.86
C HIS A 685 -25.48 1.09 -20.78
N ALA A 686 -25.82 2.38 -20.81
CA ALA A 686 -25.04 3.41 -21.51
C ALA A 686 -23.94 3.93 -20.57
N TYR A 687 -22.73 4.14 -21.09
CA TYR A 687 -21.58 4.63 -20.33
C TYR A 687 -21.01 5.90 -20.96
N ALA A 688 -20.53 6.83 -20.13
CA ALA A 688 -19.86 8.05 -20.56
C ALA A 688 -18.47 8.16 -19.95
N TRP A 689 -17.46 8.51 -20.77
CA TRP A 689 -16.12 8.81 -20.30
C TRP A 689 -16.12 10.23 -19.72
N THR A 690 -15.79 10.36 -18.44
CA THR A 690 -15.91 11.63 -17.73
C THR A 690 -14.75 11.90 -16.78
N ASN A 691 -14.58 13.16 -16.39
CA ASN A 691 -13.55 13.56 -15.42
C ASN A 691 -13.97 13.14 -14.02
N TRP A 692 -13.05 12.48 -13.31
CA TRP A 692 -13.34 11.88 -12.01
C TRP A 692 -13.57 12.92 -10.91
N SER A 693 -12.72 13.93 -10.80
CA SER A 693 -12.89 15.05 -9.85
C SER A 693 -13.74 16.19 -10.45
N GLY A 694 -14.79 15.86 -11.21
CA GLY A 694 -15.63 16.83 -11.91
C GLY A 694 -16.10 17.98 -10.99
N GLY A 695 -15.72 19.21 -11.32
CA GLY A 695 -16.08 20.39 -10.52
C GLY A 695 -15.14 20.73 -9.35
N VAL A 696 -14.09 19.94 -9.10
CA VAL A 696 -13.00 20.27 -8.16
C VAL A 696 -11.71 20.50 -8.96
N PRO A 697 -11.30 21.77 -9.19
CA PRO A 697 -10.10 22.06 -9.97
C PRO A 697 -8.82 21.76 -9.19
N GLN A 698 -7.70 21.54 -9.88
CA GLN A 698 -6.37 21.45 -9.26
C GLN A 698 -5.84 22.86 -8.95
N THR A 699 -6.33 23.45 -7.86
CA THR A 699 -5.94 24.78 -7.35
C THR A 699 -6.18 24.80 -5.84
N LEU A 700 -5.58 25.76 -5.12
CA LEU A 700 -5.83 25.96 -3.68
C LEU A 700 -7.32 26.10 -3.31
N ALA A 701 -8.13 26.71 -4.18
CA ALA A 701 -9.58 26.78 -3.98
C ALA A 701 -10.28 25.43 -4.19
N GLY A 702 -9.76 24.62 -5.12
CA GLY A 702 -10.16 23.23 -5.30
C GLY A 702 -9.73 22.33 -4.15
N ASP A 703 -8.55 22.54 -3.57
CA ASP A 703 -8.06 21.83 -2.39
C ASP A 703 -8.99 22.06 -1.20
N LEU A 704 -9.34 23.33 -0.96
CA LEU A 704 -10.35 23.69 0.04
C LEU A 704 -11.71 23.05 -0.26
N LYS A 705 -12.11 23.02 -1.53
CA LYS A 705 -13.36 22.38 -1.95
C LYS A 705 -13.31 20.85 -1.74
N MET A 706 -12.16 20.21 -1.93
CA MET A 706 -11.98 18.77 -1.74
C MET A 706 -12.21 18.36 -0.29
N VAL A 707 -11.95 19.25 0.69
CA VAL A 707 -12.27 19.03 2.13
C VAL A 707 -13.71 18.58 2.35
N THR A 708 -14.66 19.04 1.53
CA THR A 708 -16.08 18.65 1.62
C THR A 708 -16.55 17.75 0.47
N GLU A 709 -15.93 17.84 -0.70
CA GLU A 709 -16.38 17.14 -1.91
C GLU A 709 -15.79 15.73 -2.09
N TRP A 710 -14.75 15.35 -1.35
CA TRP A 710 -14.15 14.01 -1.42
C TRP A 710 -15.24 12.92 -1.29
N ALA A 711 -16.18 13.14 -0.39
CA ALA A 711 -17.25 12.19 -0.12
C ALA A 711 -18.22 12.02 -1.30
N ARG A 712 -18.20 12.84 -2.36
CA ARG A 712 -19.09 12.71 -3.53
C ARG A 712 -18.47 11.99 -4.72
N LEU A 713 -17.16 11.72 -4.67
CA LEU A 713 -16.44 11.08 -5.76
C LEU A 713 -16.86 9.62 -5.96
N GLY A 714 -16.89 9.16 -7.21
CA GLY A 714 -17.38 7.82 -7.57
C GLY A 714 -16.35 6.73 -7.34
N PHE A 715 -16.80 5.55 -6.90
CA PHE A 715 -15.95 4.36 -6.80
C PHE A 715 -15.94 3.60 -8.13
N ILE A 716 -14.75 3.23 -8.60
CA ILE A 716 -14.54 2.51 -9.85
C ILE A 716 -14.28 1.04 -9.53
N ILE A 717 -15.17 0.17 -9.98
CA ILE A 717 -15.07 -1.28 -9.81
C ILE A 717 -15.11 -1.98 -11.16
N ARG A 718 -14.70 -3.24 -11.19
CA ARG A 718 -14.89 -4.09 -12.37
C ARG A 718 -16.39 -4.21 -12.64
N ASN A 719 -16.78 -4.00 -13.88
CA ASN A 719 -18.17 -3.94 -14.29
C ASN A 719 -18.88 -5.29 -14.02
N PRO A 720 -19.85 -5.33 -13.08
CA PRO A 720 -20.51 -6.58 -12.71
C PRO A 720 -21.49 -7.07 -13.78
N PHE A 721 -21.79 -6.25 -14.79
CA PHE A 721 -22.68 -6.61 -15.90
C PHE A 721 -21.95 -7.29 -17.07
N LEU A 722 -20.63 -7.50 -16.95
CA LEU A 722 -19.89 -8.25 -17.96
C LEU A 722 -20.20 -9.75 -17.87
N PRO A 723 -20.31 -10.45 -19.02
CA PRO A 723 -20.52 -11.90 -19.02
C PRO A 723 -19.30 -12.62 -18.42
N PRO A 724 -19.47 -13.80 -17.78
CA PRO A 724 -18.36 -14.57 -17.22
C PRO A 724 -17.23 -14.88 -18.23
N SER A 725 -17.58 -15.08 -19.50
CA SER A 725 -16.60 -15.31 -20.59
C SER A 725 -15.73 -14.10 -20.94
N SER A 726 -16.03 -12.91 -20.39
CA SER A 726 -15.24 -11.70 -20.60
C SER A 726 -13.80 -11.81 -20.07
N ASP A 727 -13.53 -12.79 -19.21
CA ASP A 727 -12.23 -13.00 -18.59
C ASP A 727 -11.34 -14.01 -19.32
N ASP A 728 -11.87 -14.71 -20.32
CA ASP A 728 -11.16 -15.79 -21.03
C ASP A 728 -10.25 -15.27 -22.16
N SER A 729 -10.39 -14.00 -22.54
CA SER A 729 -9.66 -13.39 -23.66
C SER A 729 -9.41 -11.90 -23.44
N ALA A 730 -8.51 -11.31 -24.24
CA ALA A 730 -8.19 -9.89 -24.17
C ALA A 730 -9.47 -9.04 -24.18
N PRO A 731 -9.64 -8.10 -23.23
CA PRO A 731 -10.88 -7.35 -23.15
C PRO A 731 -11.12 -6.53 -24.42
N THR A 732 -12.21 -6.85 -25.12
CA THR A 732 -12.69 -6.10 -26.29
C THR A 732 -13.63 -4.95 -25.89
N SER A 733 -14.19 -5.02 -24.68
CA SER A 733 -15.03 -3.97 -24.11
C SER A 733 -14.17 -2.82 -23.57
N LEU A 734 -14.63 -1.59 -23.80
CA LEU A 734 -14.08 -0.40 -23.15
C LEU A 734 -14.56 -0.26 -21.70
N TYR A 735 -15.65 -0.91 -21.33
CA TYR A 735 -16.35 -0.75 -20.05
C TYR A 735 -16.00 -1.87 -19.04
N VAL A 736 -14.71 -2.21 -18.93
CA VAL A 736 -14.26 -3.25 -17.98
C VAL A 736 -14.31 -2.76 -16.55
N TYR A 737 -13.97 -1.49 -16.33
CA TYR A 737 -14.06 -0.82 -15.05
C TYR A 737 -14.98 0.40 -15.18
N VAL A 738 -15.92 0.54 -14.26
CA VAL A 738 -16.99 1.54 -14.29
C VAL A 738 -17.31 2.03 -12.89
N SER A 739 -17.88 3.24 -12.78
CA SER A 739 -18.64 3.60 -11.57
C SER A 739 -20.09 3.21 -11.74
N LEU A 740 -20.63 2.53 -10.73
CA LEU A 740 -22.05 2.23 -10.61
C LEU A 740 -22.82 3.28 -9.80
N GLU A 741 -22.09 4.02 -8.98
CA GLU A 741 -22.59 5.15 -8.21
C GLU A 741 -22.49 6.39 -9.10
N SER A 742 -23.64 6.99 -9.45
CA SER A 742 -23.63 8.30 -10.11
C SER A 742 -23.12 9.34 -9.12
N GLN A 743 -22.22 10.24 -9.55
CA GLN A 743 -21.91 11.39 -8.70
C GLN A 743 -23.18 12.17 -8.42
N GLN A 744 -23.48 12.40 -7.14
CA GLN A 744 -24.49 13.39 -6.76
C GLN A 744 -23.90 14.77 -7.08
N ARG A 745 -24.09 15.24 -8.31
CA ARG A 745 -23.58 16.53 -8.79
C ARG A 745 -24.33 17.71 -8.22
#